data_AF-W6KGF2-F1
#
_entry.id   AF-W6KGF2-F1
#
_cell.length_a   1.000
_cell.length_b   1.000
_cell.length_c   1.000
_cell.angle_alpha   90.00
_cell.angle_beta   90.00
_cell.angle_gamma   90.00
#
_symmetry.space_group_name_H-M   'P 1'
#
loop_
_entity.id
_entity.type
_entity.pdbx_description
1 polymer ?
#
loop_
_entity_poly.entity_id
_entity_poly.type
_entity_poly.pdbx_seq_one_letter_code
_entity_poly.pdbx_strand_id
1 'polypeptide(L)'
;MVPVFFGKHVIKDNNKKETIIVIDLKECFLMKGGAMYSKSENDQQSSKDLKIYDLELLVKDLKAKLKEYHGLETKLELANRNSRVLEEENVNLIMRLKSIENGKSDPKILPTNIEAMKLITDNKDLRQALENALLEVEKSKENFQSMILKFESQIRQITEERDMLFKENAHLQKELESTRRQHFELKNALEDELAISRAEIDVLVREKERLTEKNAITTSSIKFPDGSRGSNSEPCSRIDPTAVSLKELLLKEDVQELEAKLKASEERLWQKENEWLLAEAKLRSEVSALRDGNSKKINDNEIYRTLHDQISTLKQELAAFRDNQTPFCRYLEARYAHTDPELLSTEGILNRMNSSNPSVASMINEANTLPKGQLVLHNRINSLTKERDDLRENLDNLKTTLLQLQSDIEERDVRCKKLEVILATSKNPNCTNIYSRPDDPQILDCEFPRKSEHLTRSSEVSQEDEVTVLKEELKQLRSQVNDLHAIQEQKDAIHNVRLTEYQNQIAELLDENDSLCQRLNRSSCEKGLSNNDQDYLESVLAFVRDKRESIDDIMCQLEDAWAKEEEASRQIREFNKQDIAMAGYDAMKEGDIHHLQRTIVDLENQLLTEQGNHDLIDELKGELAQKNDELLFLSGKINILSEDLDDAKRNARGSSRSLEREREISKRSSRDARSVSARGRSHNARSVSARGRSHDASSVSIRRKSRSARSVSVGRGSRSNARDTRISALEQQLVETRSEIDRMYSRISRPSRRSMPVSNRATTINSQVRTPEEIILSSNRVHSPEGTSKIAILEGAHLAITIVELSNLMCKGCLITEPGSVVIKLKSIKEKYKTSVRELKTTIPFDETFQFFLAKPDQDVITLHVFYKTKRNSYVYHIGDVCFSMATLYRGVPRRRIAPVVQYPGTANACRAASIEVVLQTNDFGRMYHPSDTELAEEALRFNDLAQRFERTVPEKLHAVDVYMASTTLL
;
A
#
# COMPACT_ATOMS: atom_id res chain seq x y z
N MET A 1 18.69 11.27 -61.99
CA MET A 1 17.52 11.50 -61.12
C MET A 1 16.27 11.29 -61.94
N VAL A 2 15.40 10.36 -61.53
CA VAL A 2 14.11 10.06 -62.15
C VAL A 2 13.09 9.95 -61.00
N PRO A 3 11.93 10.61 -61.04
CA PRO A 3 10.96 10.57 -59.95
C PRO A 3 10.11 9.29 -60.02
N VAL A 4 9.96 8.60 -58.88
CA VAL A 4 9.02 7.49 -58.73
C VAL A 4 7.70 8.05 -58.20
N PHE A 5 6.65 7.95 -59.02
CA PHE A 5 5.27 8.26 -58.62
C PHE A 5 4.66 7.10 -57.84
N PHE A 6 4.12 7.36 -56.64
CA PHE A 6 3.15 6.46 -56.01
C PHE A 6 1.73 6.79 -56.50
N GLY A 7 1.30 6.10 -57.56
CA GLY A 7 -0.07 6.18 -58.06
C GLY A 7 -1.04 5.38 -57.20
N LYS A 8 -1.98 6.05 -56.52
CA LYS A 8 -3.16 5.39 -55.94
C LYS A 8 -4.17 5.08 -57.04
N HIS A 9 -4.33 3.81 -57.41
CA HIS A 9 -5.47 3.39 -58.22
C HIS A 9 -6.75 3.40 -57.37
N VAL A 10 -7.64 4.34 -57.66
CA VAL A 10 -9.00 4.36 -57.14
C VAL A 10 -9.90 3.63 -58.15
N ILE A 11 -10.30 2.40 -57.83
CA ILE A 11 -11.41 1.75 -58.52
C ILE A 11 -12.70 2.23 -57.84
N LYS A 12 -13.55 2.95 -58.60
CA LYS A 12 -14.89 3.34 -58.16
C LYS A 12 -15.87 2.24 -58.55
N ASP A 13 -16.26 1.40 -57.60
CA ASP A 13 -17.54 0.69 -57.69
C ASP A 13 -18.62 1.47 -56.94
N ASN A 14 -19.69 1.82 -57.65
CA ASN A 14 -20.84 2.49 -57.07
C ASN A 14 -21.80 1.45 -56.50
N ASN A 15 -22.37 1.76 -55.34
CA ASN A 15 -23.50 1.06 -54.70
C ASN A 15 -23.25 -0.36 -54.18
N LYS A 16 -22.57 -0.45 -53.03
CA LYS A 16 -23.05 -1.19 -51.83
C LYS A 16 -22.30 -0.72 -50.58
N LYS A 17 -23.00 -0.71 -49.43
CA LYS A 17 -22.38 -0.48 -48.12
C LYS A 17 -21.95 -1.84 -47.58
N GLU A 18 -20.65 -2.10 -47.48
CA GLU A 18 -20.12 -3.23 -46.72
C GLU A 18 -19.24 -2.72 -45.58
N THR A 19 -19.67 -3.02 -44.35
CA THR A 19 -18.93 -2.71 -43.13
C THR A 19 -17.97 -3.87 -42.87
N ILE A 20 -16.69 -3.69 -43.21
CA ILE A 20 -15.67 -4.69 -42.92
C ILE A 20 -15.28 -4.55 -41.44
N ILE A 21 -15.68 -5.51 -40.62
CA ILE A 21 -15.19 -5.66 -39.24
C ILE A 21 -14.04 -6.66 -39.28
N VAL A 22 -12.80 -6.17 -39.16
CA VAL A 22 -11.63 -7.04 -38.93
C VAL A 22 -11.54 -7.31 -37.43
N ILE A 23 -11.79 -8.57 -37.03
CA ILE A 23 -11.54 -9.04 -35.66
C ILE A 23 -10.23 -9.82 -35.69
N ASP A 24 -9.17 -9.23 -35.13
CA ASP A 24 -7.92 -9.95 -34.90
C ASP A 24 -8.06 -10.80 -33.61
N LEU A 25 -7.92 -12.12 -33.74
CA LEU A 25 -8.27 -13.08 -32.70
C LEU A 25 -7.06 -13.58 -31.88
N LYS A 26 -5.88 -12.95 -32.03
CA LYS A 26 -4.63 -13.46 -31.43
C LYS A 26 -4.31 -13.01 -29.99
N GLU A 27 -4.95 -11.99 -29.43
CA GLU A 27 -4.50 -11.39 -28.15
C GLU A 27 -5.26 -11.86 -26.88
N CYS A 28 -6.31 -12.67 -26.99
CA CYS A 28 -7.19 -12.95 -25.84
C CYS A 28 -6.65 -13.94 -24.78
N PHE A 29 -5.47 -14.56 -24.95
CA PHE A 29 -5.15 -15.83 -24.26
C PHE A 29 -4.14 -15.81 -23.12
N LEU A 30 -3.49 -14.68 -22.79
CA LEU A 30 -2.50 -14.63 -21.70
C LEU A 30 -2.78 -13.45 -20.75
N MET A 31 -2.53 -13.66 -19.45
CA MET A 31 -2.55 -12.68 -18.34
C MET A 31 -3.91 -12.25 -17.74
N LYS A 32 -4.77 -13.18 -17.28
CA LYS A 32 -5.88 -12.84 -16.33
C LYS A 32 -6.02 -13.66 -15.04
N GLY A 33 -5.34 -14.81 -14.88
CA GLY A 33 -5.54 -15.68 -13.71
C GLY A 33 -4.92 -15.19 -12.39
N GLY A 34 -3.75 -14.54 -12.43
CA GLY A 34 -2.90 -14.40 -11.23
C GLY A 34 -3.13 -13.17 -10.33
N ALA A 35 -3.96 -12.20 -10.71
CA ALA A 35 -4.02 -10.89 -10.05
C ALA A 35 -5.22 -10.68 -9.10
N MET A 36 -6.23 -11.56 -9.14
CA MET A 36 -7.48 -11.34 -8.38
C MET A 36 -7.44 -11.81 -6.92
N TYR A 37 -6.66 -12.84 -6.60
CA TYR A 37 -6.62 -13.38 -5.22
C TYR A 37 -5.81 -12.49 -4.26
N SER A 38 -4.67 -11.93 -4.71
CA SER A 38 -3.80 -11.11 -3.84
C SER A 38 -4.38 -9.77 -3.42
N LYS A 39 -5.51 -9.32 -4.00
CA LYS A 39 -6.09 -8.01 -3.69
C LYS A 39 -6.96 -8.03 -2.43
N SER A 40 -7.83 -9.02 -2.28
CA SER A 40 -8.69 -9.16 -1.09
C SER A 40 -7.91 -9.40 0.20
N GLU A 41 -6.75 -10.05 0.13
CA GLU A 41 -5.88 -10.29 1.28
C GLU A 41 -5.11 -9.03 1.68
N ASN A 42 -4.63 -8.24 0.72
CA ASN A 42 -4.05 -6.92 0.99
C ASN A 42 -5.08 -5.91 1.55
N ASP A 43 -6.33 -5.97 1.08
CA ASP A 43 -7.42 -5.12 1.60
C ASP A 43 -7.81 -5.52 3.04
N GLN A 44 -7.75 -6.81 3.40
CA GLN A 44 -7.89 -7.25 4.79
C GLN A 44 -6.68 -6.85 5.65
N GLN A 45 -5.46 -6.99 5.13
CA GLN A 45 -4.23 -6.68 5.85
C GLN A 45 -4.13 -5.20 6.18
N SER A 46 -4.35 -4.32 5.19
CA SER A 46 -4.37 -2.86 5.38
C SER A 46 -5.47 -2.39 6.35
N SER A 47 -6.63 -3.05 6.36
CA SER A 47 -7.69 -2.81 7.35
C SER A 47 -7.28 -3.20 8.78
N LYS A 48 -6.54 -4.31 8.95
CA LYS A 48 -5.96 -4.69 10.25
C LYS A 48 -4.86 -3.72 10.68
N ASP A 49 -3.97 -3.31 9.78
CA ASP A 49 -2.88 -2.37 10.10
C ASP A 49 -3.40 -0.99 10.50
N LEU A 50 -4.43 -0.47 9.82
CA LEU A 50 -5.13 0.76 10.22
C LEU A 50 -5.71 0.64 11.64
N LYS A 51 -6.29 -0.52 11.96
CA LYS A 51 -6.87 -0.78 13.28
C LYS A 51 -5.81 -0.93 14.39
N ILE A 52 -4.63 -1.46 14.07
CA ILE A 52 -3.48 -1.43 15.00
C ILE A 52 -3.07 0.03 15.24
N TYR A 53 -2.91 0.82 14.18
CA TYR A 53 -2.51 2.22 14.26
C TYR A 53 -3.46 3.07 15.13
N ASP A 54 -4.78 2.92 14.93
CA ASP A 54 -5.79 3.61 15.75
C ASP A 54 -5.71 3.22 17.24
N LEU A 55 -5.46 1.94 17.54
CA LEU A 55 -5.29 1.45 18.91
C LEU A 55 -3.97 1.93 19.55
N GLU A 56 -2.87 1.96 18.80
CA GLU A 56 -1.60 2.53 19.25
C GLU A 56 -1.70 4.03 19.53
N LEU A 57 -2.42 4.77 18.69
CA LEU A 57 -2.70 6.19 18.87
C LEU A 57 -3.50 6.41 20.15
N LEU A 58 -4.56 5.62 20.37
CA LEU A 58 -5.37 5.67 21.60
C LEU A 58 -4.55 5.34 22.86
N VAL A 59 -3.65 4.36 22.79
CA VAL A 59 -2.74 4.01 23.91
C VAL A 59 -1.74 5.12 24.18
N LYS A 60 -1.21 5.81 23.16
CA LYS A 60 -0.38 7.01 23.34
C LYS A 60 -1.15 8.14 24.03
N ASP A 61 -2.38 8.40 23.59
CA ASP A 61 -3.24 9.45 24.13
C ASP A 61 -3.60 9.20 25.61
N LEU A 62 -3.88 7.94 25.97
CA LEU A 62 -4.10 7.50 27.34
C LEU A 62 -2.82 7.61 28.20
N LYS A 63 -1.64 7.26 27.65
CA LYS A 63 -0.35 7.43 28.34
C LYS A 63 0.00 8.91 28.54
N ALA A 64 -0.35 9.80 27.61
CA ALA A 64 -0.20 11.25 27.78
C ALA A 64 -1.07 11.79 28.92
N LYS A 65 -2.35 11.41 28.96
CA LYS A 65 -3.28 11.76 30.06
C LYS A 65 -2.80 11.22 31.41
N LEU A 66 -2.29 9.98 31.47
CA LEU A 66 -1.72 9.41 32.69
C LEU A 66 -0.52 10.24 33.21
N LYS A 67 0.33 10.74 32.31
CA LYS A 67 1.46 11.62 32.65
C LYS A 67 1.00 13.00 33.14
N GLU A 68 -0.10 13.53 32.61
CA GLU A 68 -0.73 14.76 33.11
C GLU A 68 -1.25 14.58 34.54
N TYR A 69 -1.93 13.46 34.83
CA TYR A 69 -2.37 13.12 36.20
C TYR A 69 -1.20 13.02 37.18
N HIS A 70 -0.06 12.44 36.78
CA HIS A 70 1.16 12.41 37.63
C HIS A 70 1.77 13.82 37.83
N GLY A 71 1.62 14.71 36.84
CA GLY A 71 1.92 16.13 36.98
C GLY A 71 0.96 16.91 37.89
N LEU A 72 -0.26 16.42 38.10
CA LEU A 72 -1.21 16.94 39.09
C LEU A 72 -0.92 16.39 40.49
N GLU A 73 -0.53 15.13 40.61
CA GLU A 73 -0.12 14.46 41.84
C GLU A 73 1.06 15.18 42.51
N THR A 74 2.12 15.50 41.76
CA THR A 74 3.26 16.30 42.27
C THR A 74 2.88 17.73 42.68
N LYS A 75 1.94 18.39 41.97
CA LYS A 75 1.41 19.71 42.38
C LYS A 75 0.59 19.61 43.66
N LEU A 76 -0.17 18.53 43.83
CA LEU A 76 -0.96 18.23 45.03
C LEU A 76 -0.06 17.98 46.24
N GLU A 77 1.00 17.18 46.11
CA GLU A 77 1.98 16.98 47.18
C GLU A 77 2.59 18.32 47.66
N LEU A 78 2.88 19.21 46.71
CA LEU A 78 3.44 20.54 46.98
C LEU A 78 2.40 21.44 47.66
N ALA A 79 1.13 21.38 47.24
CA ALA A 79 0.01 22.05 47.91
C ALA A 79 -0.23 21.52 49.33
N ASN A 80 -0.12 20.20 49.54
CA ASN A 80 -0.24 19.56 50.85
C ASN A 80 0.92 19.96 51.78
N ARG A 81 2.15 20.02 51.27
CA ARG A 81 3.30 20.61 52.00
C ARG A 81 3.02 22.05 52.43
N ASN A 82 2.53 22.88 51.51
CA ASN A 82 2.19 24.28 51.79
C ASN A 82 1.05 24.41 52.83
N SER A 83 0.01 23.57 52.76
CA SER A 83 -1.04 23.50 53.79
C SER A 83 -0.45 23.18 55.16
N ARG A 84 0.45 22.19 55.22
CA ARG A 84 1.09 21.77 56.48
C ARG A 84 1.94 22.88 57.11
N VAL A 85 2.69 23.64 56.30
CA VAL A 85 3.42 24.83 56.76
C VAL A 85 2.46 25.91 57.28
N LEU A 86 1.38 26.19 56.56
CA LEU A 86 0.36 27.15 57.00
C LEU A 86 -0.39 26.69 58.28
N GLU A 87 -0.51 25.39 58.51
CA GLU A 87 -1.03 24.83 59.75
C GLU A 87 -0.07 25.02 60.91
N GLU A 88 1.24 24.78 60.71
CA GLU A 88 2.28 25.05 61.71
C GLU A 88 2.38 26.54 62.05
N GLU A 89 2.28 27.43 61.06
CA GLU A 89 2.20 28.88 61.27
C GLU A 89 0.92 29.29 62.04
N ASN A 90 -0.23 28.73 61.70
CA ASN A 90 -1.48 28.97 62.43
C ASN A 90 -1.43 28.45 63.87
N VAL A 91 -0.85 27.27 64.11
CA VAL A 91 -0.65 26.74 65.47
C VAL A 91 0.28 27.67 66.26
N ASN A 92 1.36 28.17 65.64
CA ASN A 92 2.23 29.18 66.26
C ASN A 92 1.50 30.51 66.55
N LEU A 93 0.63 30.97 65.66
CA LEU A 93 -0.22 32.16 65.90
C LEU A 93 -1.22 31.93 67.03
N ILE A 94 -1.88 30.77 67.09
CA ILE A 94 -2.79 30.39 68.19
C ILE A 94 -2.04 30.33 69.52
N MET A 95 -0.83 29.77 69.54
CA MET A 95 0.03 29.75 70.74
C MET A 95 0.44 31.15 71.18
N ARG A 96 0.78 32.05 70.23
CA ARG A 96 1.04 33.48 70.53
C ARG A 96 -0.21 34.19 71.04
N LEU A 97 -1.38 33.96 70.44
CA LEU A 97 -2.65 34.55 70.88
C LEU A 97 -3.03 34.07 72.29
N LYS A 98 -2.91 32.78 72.61
CA LYS A 98 -3.09 32.26 73.98
C LYS A 98 -2.08 32.83 74.98
N SER A 99 -0.86 33.11 74.52
CA SER A 99 0.17 33.78 75.35
C SER A 99 -0.21 35.23 75.66
N ILE A 100 -0.85 35.93 74.72
CA ILE A 100 -1.40 37.28 74.90
C ILE A 100 -2.67 37.23 75.77
N GLU A 101 -3.53 36.24 75.60
CA GLU A 101 -4.78 36.05 76.35
C GLU A 101 -4.53 35.78 77.86
N ASN A 102 -3.43 35.09 78.18
CA ASN A 102 -2.93 34.95 79.57
C ASN A 102 -2.33 36.25 80.14
N GLY A 103 -2.04 37.24 79.28
CA GLY A 103 -1.61 38.59 79.67
C GLY A 103 -2.79 39.57 79.73
N LYS A 104 -3.24 39.90 80.95
CA LYS A 104 -4.36 40.82 81.25
C LYS A 104 -4.50 41.97 80.23
N SER A 105 -5.43 41.86 79.30
CA SER A 105 -5.70 42.87 78.26
C SER A 105 -7.20 42.92 77.88
N ASP A 106 -7.59 44.00 77.20
CA ASP A 106 -8.95 44.57 77.22
C ASP A 106 -10.08 43.71 76.59
N PRO A 107 -11.33 43.85 77.10
CA PRO A 107 -12.51 43.10 76.66
C PRO A 107 -13.09 43.51 75.28
N LYS A 108 -12.26 44.03 74.37
CA LYS A 108 -12.69 44.52 73.03
C LYS A 108 -12.44 43.55 71.86
N ILE A 109 -11.86 42.38 72.11
CA ILE A 109 -11.36 41.45 71.06
C ILE A 109 -12.39 40.34 70.70
N LEU A 110 -13.64 40.42 71.19
CA LEU A 110 -14.65 39.38 70.96
C LEU A 110 -15.03 39.05 69.48
N PRO A 111 -15.06 40.00 68.51
CA PRO A 111 -15.55 39.71 67.17
C PRO A 111 -14.71 38.71 66.36
N THR A 112 -13.38 38.77 66.50
CA THR A 112 -12.43 37.99 65.68
C THR A 112 -12.48 36.49 65.97
N ASN A 113 -12.96 36.08 67.15
CA ASN A 113 -13.00 34.67 67.54
C ASN A 113 -14.10 33.87 66.80
N ILE A 114 -15.22 34.53 66.46
CA ILE A 114 -16.31 33.91 65.68
C ILE A 114 -15.87 33.68 64.23
N GLU A 115 -15.15 34.63 63.66
CA GLU A 115 -14.61 34.54 62.29
C GLU A 115 -13.53 33.45 62.19
N ALA A 116 -12.64 33.34 63.18
CA ALA A 116 -11.65 32.26 63.26
C ALA A 116 -12.32 30.86 63.31
N MET A 117 -13.35 30.68 64.14
CA MET A 117 -14.10 29.41 64.21
C MET A 117 -14.78 29.05 62.89
N LYS A 118 -15.30 30.06 62.15
CA LYS A 118 -15.87 29.84 60.82
C LYS A 118 -14.81 29.41 59.81
N LEU A 119 -13.64 30.06 59.80
CA LEU A 119 -12.52 29.69 58.93
C LEU A 119 -12.02 28.27 59.21
N ILE A 120 -12.00 27.82 60.47
CA ILE A 120 -11.66 26.44 60.85
C ILE A 120 -12.67 25.44 60.26
N THR A 121 -13.98 25.72 60.32
CA THR A 121 -15.00 24.86 59.71
C THR A 121 -14.95 24.86 58.19
N ASP A 122 -14.82 26.03 57.55
CA ASP A 122 -14.70 26.14 56.09
C ASP A 122 -13.45 25.40 55.57
N ASN A 123 -12.33 25.44 56.31
CA ASN A 123 -11.10 24.70 55.98
C ASN A 123 -11.28 23.17 56.13
N LYS A 124 -12.00 22.71 57.15
CA LYS A 124 -12.32 21.29 57.33
C LYS A 124 -13.17 20.74 56.18
N ASP A 125 -14.21 21.48 55.77
CA ASP A 125 -15.07 21.10 54.65
C ASP A 125 -14.28 21.08 53.33
N LEU A 126 -13.33 22.00 53.14
CA LEU A 126 -12.42 22.00 51.98
C LEU A 126 -11.48 20.80 51.95
N ARG A 127 -10.93 20.36 53.09
CA ARG A 127 -10.12 19.13 53.15
C ARG A 127 -10.93 17.90 52.80
N GLN A 128 -12.15 17.78 53.32
CA GLN A 128 -13.03 16.65 52.99
C GLN A 128 -13.44 16.67 51.50
N ALA A 129 -13.64 17.86 50.91
CA ALA A 129 -13.87 17.98 49.47
C ALA A 129 -12.64 17.57 48.63
N LEU A 130 -11.44 17.92 49.07
CA LEU A 130 -10.18 17.52 48.43
C LEU A 130 -9.98 15.99 48.49
N GLU A 131 -10.15 15.39 49.67
CA GLU A 131 -10.02 13.94 49.89
C GLU A 131 -10.98 13.13 49.01
N ASN A 132 -12.25 13.56 48.91
CA ASN A 132 -13.22 12.95 48.00
C ASN A 132 -12.81 13.07 46.52
N ALA A 133 -12.27 14.22 46.10
CA ALA A 133 -11.80 14.41 44.73
C ALA A 133 -10.58 13.53 44.40
N LEU A 134 -9.69 13.28 45.37
CA LEU A 134 -8.56 12.37 45.21
C LEU A 134 -9.02 10.91 45.03
N LEU A 135 -9.98 10.45 45.83
CA LEU A 135 -10.58 9.13 45.66
C LEU A 135 -11.26 8.95 44.29
N GLU A 136 -11.86 10.00 43.74
CA GLU A 136 -12.46 9.98 42.39
C GLU A 136 -11.40 9.94 41.29
N VAL A 137 -10.28 10.67 41.45
CA VAL A 137 -9.13 10.64 40.53
C VAL A 137 -8.44 9.26 40.55
N GLU A 138 -8.17 8.68 41.73
CA GLU A 138 -7.56 7.36 41.88
C GLU A 138 -8.40 6.28 41.18
N LYS A 139 -9.72 6.29 41.43
CA LYS A 139 -10.68 5.41 40.75
C LYS A 139 -10.71 5.62 39.24
N SER A 140 -10.52 6.83 38.75
CA SER A 140 -10.43 7.09 37.29
C SER A 140 -9.15 6.49 36.69
N LYS A 141 -8.02 6.61 37.40
CA LYS A 141 -6.69 6.07 37.05
C LYS A 141 -6.72 4.54 36.96
N GLU A 142 -7.32 3.85 37.92
CA GLU A 142 -7.55 2.39 37.86
C GLU A 142 -8.36 1.96 36.63
N ASN A 143 -9.46 2.67 36.34
CA ASN A 143 -10.30 2.37 35.17
C ASN A 143 -9.54 2.58 33.85
N PHE A 144 -8.71 3.62 33.75
CA PHE A 144 -7.86 3.85 32.58
C PHE A 144 -6.77 2.76 32.44
N GLN A 145 -6.13 2.34 33.53
CA GLN A 145 -5.14 1.25 33.48
C GLN A 145 -5.75 -0.07 33.02
N SER A 146 -6.93 -0.44 33.53
CA SER A 146 -7.69 -1.61 33.08
C SER A 146 -8.02 -1.54 31.58
N MET A 147 -8.38 -0.36 31.08
CA MET A 147 -8.66 -0.13 29.66
C MET A 147 -7.40 -0.25 28.78
N ILE A 148 -6.25 0.29 29.23
CA ILE A 148 -4.95 0.16 28.54
C ILE A 148 -4.56 -1.32 28.41
N LEU A 149 -4.61 -2.10 29.49
CA LEU A 149 -4.29 -3.53 29.47
C LEU A 149 -5.17 -4.32 28.49
N LYS A 150 -6.46 -3.97 28.39
CA LYS A 150 -7.38 -4.57 27.43
C LYS A 150 -7.00 -4.26 25.98
N PHE A 151 -6.59 -3.02 25.68
CA PHE A 151 -6.12 -2.66 24.33
C PHE A 151 -4.76 -3.29 24.00
N GLU A 152 -3.82 -3.34 24.95
CA GLU A 152 -2.53 -4.03 24.75
C GLU A 152 -2.70 -5.55 24.53
N SER A 153 -3.77 -6.16 25.05
CA SER A 153 -4.16 -7.55 24.74
C SER A 153 -4.70 -7.68 23.30
N GLN A 154 -5.56 -6.74 22.88
CA GLN A 154 -6.10 -6.73 21.51
C GLN A 154 -5.03 -6.47 20.44
N ILE A 155 -4.09 -5.56 20.69
CA ILE A 155 -2.97 -5.28 19.77
C ILE A 155 -2.14 -6.56 19.59
N ARG A 156 -1.78 -7.27 20.68
CA ARG A 156 -1.05 -8.55 20.59
C ARG A 156 -1.78 -9.59 19.75
N GLN A 157 -3.09 -9.79 19.97
CA GLN A 157 -3.88 -10.73 19.19
C GLN A 157 -3.88 -10.38 17.68
N ILE A 158 -4.05 -9.11 17.31
CA ILE A 158 -4.06 -8.70 15.90
C ILE A 158 -2.66 -8.86 15.26
N THR A 159 -1.59 -8.61 16.01
CA THR A 159 -0.21 -8.84 15.57
C THR A 159 0.07 -10.33 15.34
N GLU A 160 -0.39 -11.22 16.22
CA GLU A 160 -0.29 -12.68 16.04
C GLU A 160 -1.06 -13.15 14.80
N GLU A 161 -2.28 -12.64 14.56
CA GLU A 161 -3.05 -12.92 13.35
C GLU A 161 -2.35 -12.44 12.07
N ARG A 162 -1.74 -11.25 12.09
CA ARG A 162 -0.94 -10.72 10.98
C ARG A 162 0.24 -11.65 10.66
N ASP A 163 1.00 -12.04 11.67
CA ASP A 163 2.21 -12.85 11.49
C ASP A 163 1.89 -14.27 11.00
N MET A 164 0.69 -14.78 11.29
CA MET A 164 0.16 -16.00 10.68
C MET A 164 -0.20 -15.80 9.20
N LEU A 165 -0.95 -14.75 8.85
CA LEU A 165 -1.31 -14.42 7.46
C LEU A 165 -0.07 -14.13 6.59
N PHE A 166 0.98 -13.53 7.17
CA PHE A 166 2.25 -13.31 6.47
C PHE A 166 2.96 -14.63 6.13
N LYS A 167 2.94 -15.62 7.05
CA LYS A 167 3.50 -16.96 6.80
C LYS A 167 2.70 -17.73 5.74
N GLU A 168 1.38 -17.59 5.73
CA GLU A 168 0.49 -18.19 4.73
C GLU A 168 0.71 -17.57 3.34
N ASN A 169 0.76 -16.24 3.23
CA ASN A 169 1.13 -15.55 1.99
C ASN A 169 2.52 -15.99 1.46
N ALA A 170 3.51 -16.12 2.35
CA ALA A 170 4.84 -16.62 1.98
C ALA A 170 4.86 -18.11 1.59
N HIS A 171 3.83 -18.88 1.92
CA HIS A 171 3.61 -20.24 1.41
C HIS A 171 2.97 -20.21 0.02
N LEU A 172 1.84 -19.51 -0.12
CA LEU A 172 1.10 -19.37 -1.38
C LEU A 172 1.97 -18.76 -2.49
N GLN A 173 2.85 -17.81 -2.17
CA GLN A 173 3.79 -17.26 -3.15
C GLN A 173 4.78 -18.32 -3.67
N LYS A 174 5.26 -19.25 -2.83
CA LYS A 174 6.15 -20.34 -3.27
C LYS A 174 5.41 -21.35 -4.14
N GLU A 175 4.15 -21.62 -3.85
CA GLU A 175 3.30 -22.48 -4.70
C GLU A 175 3.01 -21.82 -6.06
N LEU A 176 2.78 -20.50 -6.08
CA LEU A 176 2.66 -19.71 -7.30
C LEU A 176 3.96 -19.69 -8.13
N GLU A 177 5.12 -19.58 -7.47
CA GLU A 177 6.42 -19.66 -8.15
C GLU A 177 6.71 -21.09 -8.68
N SER A 178 6.32 -22.12 -7.93
CA SER A 178 6.43 -23.53 -8.36
C SER A 178 5.57 -23.83 -9.59
N THR A 179 4.29 -23.45 -9.56
CA THR A 179 3.36 -23.62 -10.70
C THR A 179 3.77 -22.81 -11.93
N ARG A 180 4.35 -21.61 -11.76
CA ARG A 180 4.94 -20.84 -12.86
C ARG A 180 6.13 -21.55 -13.51
N ARG A 181 7.00 -22.22 -12.73
CA ARG A 181 8.11 -23.02 -13.28
C ARG A 181 7.59 -24.21 -14.07
N GLN A 182 6.63 -24.97 -13.52
CA GLN A 182 6.00 -26.09 -14.23
C GLN A 182 5.35 -25.66 -15.55
N HIS A 183 4.66 -24.50 -15.58
CA HIS A 183 4.11 -23.94 -16.82
C HIS A 183 5.20 -23.54 -17.81
N PHE A 184 6.33 -22.98 -17.35
CA PHE A 184 7.46 -22.64 -18.22
C PHE A 184 8.13 -23.88 -18.82
N GLU A 185 8.33 -24.93 -18.02
CA GLU A 185 8.84 -26.23 -18.46
C GLU A 185 7.92 -26.87 -19.51
N LEU A 186 6.61 -26.92 -19.26
CA LEU A 186 5.62 -27.43 -20.23
C LEU A 186 5.57 -26.60 -21.53
N LYS A 187 5.68 -25.27 -21.43
CA LYS A 187 5.73 -24.38 -22.61
C LYS A 187 6.97 -24.65 -23.46
N ASN A 188 8.13 -24.83 -22.84
CA ASN A 188 9.36 -25.14 -23.56
C ASN A 188 9.27 -26.51 -24.24
N ALA A 189 8.76 -27.54 -23.55
CA ALA A 189 8.54 -28.86 -24.14
C ALA A 189 7.60 -28.81 -25.36
N LEU A 190 6.54 -27.99 -25.32
CA LEU A 190 5.65 -27.78 -26.46
C LEU A 190 6.34 -27.03 -27.62
N GLU A 191 7.19 -26.04 -27.32
CA GLU A 191 7.98 -25.34 -28.34
C GLU A 191 9.02 -26.27 -29.01
N ASP A 192 9.61 -27.20 -28.25
CA ASP A 192 10.50 -28.24 -28.76
C ASP A 192 9.75 -29.27 -29.64
N GLU A 193 8.59 -29.76 -29.23
CA GLU A 193 7.74 -30.64 -30.07
C GLU A 193 7.31 -29.95 -31.39
N LEU A 194 6.99 -28.65 -31.33
CA LEU A 194 6.69 -27.85 -32.53
C LEU A 194 7.93 -27.63 -33.42
N ALA A 195 9.13 -27.51 -32.83
CA ALA A 195 10.38 -27.41 -33.58
C ALA A 195 10.71 -28.74 -34.30
N ILE A 196 10.55 -29.87 -33.61
CA ILE A 196 10.69 -31.22 -34.18
C ILE A 196 9.69 -31.41 -35.34
N SER A 197 8.42 -31.09 -35.10
CA SER A 197 7.36 -31.21 -36.12
C SER A 197 7.64 -30.37 -37.38
N ARG A 198 8.20 -29.16 -37.23
CA ARG A 198 8.64 -28.33 -38.36
C ARG A 198 9.82 -28.95 -39.12
N ALA A 199 10.80 -29.48 -38.40
CA ALA A 199 11.94 -30.16 -39.02
C ALA A 199 11.51 -31.41 -39.81
N GLU A 200 10.54 -32.18 -39.32
CA GLU A 200 9.94 -33.29 -40.06
C GLU A 200 9.21 -32.83 -41.33
N ILE A 201 8.41 -31.75 -41.25
CA ILE A 201 7.75 -31.15 -42.42
C ILE A 201 8.78 -30.71 -43.46
N ASP A 202 9.86 -30.04 -43.07
CA ASP A 202 10.90 -29.59 -43.99
C ASP A 202 11.60 -30.77 -44.69
N VAL A 203 11.82 -31.89 -43.97
CA VAL A 203 12.37 -33.12 -44.56
C VAL A 203 11.40 -33.71 -45.59
N LEU A 204 10.10 -33.75 -45.31
CA LEU A 204 9.08 -34.21 -46.26
C LEU A 204 8.95 -33.29 -47.49
N VAL A 205 9.10 -31.98 -47.32
CA VAL A 205 9.11 -31.01 -48.43
C VAL A 205 10.31 -31.24 -49.35
N ARG A 206 11.52 -31.38 -48.80
CA ARG A 206 12.73 -31.65 -49.59
C ARG A 206 12.65 -32.99 -50.34
N GLU A 207 12.11 -34.03 -49.71
CA GLU A 207 11.93 -35.34 -50.37
C GLU A 207 10.90 -35.27 -51.50
N LYS A 208 9.81 -34.51 -51.32
CA LYS A 208 8.84 -34.23 -52.39
C LYS A 208 9.49 -33.50 -53.56
N GLU A 209 10.31 -32.48 -53.30
CA GLU A 209 11.05 -31.75 -54.35
C GLU A 209 11.97 -32.71 -55.13
N ARG A 210 12.76 -33.52 -54.43
CA ARG A 210 13.63 -34.57 -55.02
C ARG A 210 12.85 -35.54 -55.92
N LEU A 211 11.66 -35.98 -55.49
CA LEU A 211 10.78 -36.84 -56.29
C LEU A 211 10.20 -36.11 -57.51
N THR A 212 9.84 -34.83 -57.39
CA THR A 212 9.38 -34.04 -58.56
C THR A 212 10.48 -33.83 -59.60
N GLU A 213 11.73 -33.62 -59.18
CA GLU A 213 12.89 -33.52 -60.08
C GLU A 213 13.16 -34.86 -60.80
N LYS A 214 13.18 -35.98 -60.06
CA LYS A 214 13.28 -37.34 -60.61
C LYS A 214 12.18 -37.61 -61.66
N ASN A 215 10.96 -37.13 -61.42
CA ASN A 215 9.86 -37.23 -62.38
C ASN A 215 10.03 -36.32 -63.61
N ALA A 216 10.56 -35.11 -63.46
CA ALA A 216 10.87 -34.21 -64.57
C ALA A 216 11.98 -34.79 -65.49
N ILE A 217 13.03 -35.36 -64.90
CA ILE A 217 14.12 -36.03 -65.63
C ILE A 217 13.59 -37.26 -66.40
N THR A 218 12.79 -38.11 -65.74
CA THR A 218 12.28 -39.32 -66.40
C THR A 218 11.12 -39.08 -67.38
N THR A 219 10.48 -37.92 -67.39
CA THR A 219 9.48 -37.53 -68.40
C THR A 219 10.11 -36.81 -69.59
N SER A 220 11.13 -35.99 -69.38
CA SER A 220 11.92 -35.39 -70.47
C SER A 220 12.70 -36.44 -71.28
N SER A 221 13.27 -37.45 -70.61
CA SER A 221 13.96 -38.59 -71.26
C SER A 221 13.05 -39.44 -72.19
N ILE A 222 11.72 -39.41 -71.99
CA ILE A 222 10.76 -40.20 -72.81
C ILE A 222 10.33 -39.46 -74.09
N LYS A 223 10.56 -38.14 -74.20
CA LYS A 223 10.23 -37.36 -75.41
C LYS A 223 11.31 -37.50 -76.48
N PHE A 224 11.30 -38.63 -77.19
CA PHE A 224 12.05 -38.77 -78.43
C PHE A 224 11.58 -37.75 -79.50
N PRO A 225 12.50 -37.12 -80.25
CA PRO A 225 12.15 -36.13 -81.26
C PRO A 225 11.62 -36.81 -82.54
N ASP A 226 10.41 -36.43 -82.93
CA ASP A 226 9.76 -36.87 -84.16
C ASP A 226 10.12 -35.93 -85.32
N GLY A 227 10.60 -36.42 -86.47
CA GLY A 227 11.14 -35.49 -87.49
C GLY A 227 11.89 -35.96 -88.74
N SER A 228 11.55 -37.10 -89.36
CA SER A 228 11.88 -37.44 -90.78
C SER A 228 13.36 -37.81 -91.13
N ARG A 229 13.68 -38.64 -92.16
CA ARG A 229 12.86 -39.22 -93.24
C ARG A 229 13.53 -40.46 -93.92
N GLY A 230 12.78 -41.55 -94.11
CA GLY A 230 13.12 -42.70 -95.00
C GLY A 230 14.13 -43.72 -94.45
N SER A 231 14.03 -45.03 -94.73
CA SER A 231 13.04 -45.77 -95.55
C SER A 231 13.06 -47.30 -95.28
N ASN A 232 11.88 -47.92 -95.27
CA ASN A 232 11.57 -49.35 -95.50
C ASN A 232 12.13 -50.46 -94.57
N SER A 233 11.31 -51.52 -94.45
CA SER A 233 11.50 -52.78 -93.70
C SER A 233 11.57 -52.66 -92.16
N GLU A 234 11.01 -53.58 -91.36
CA GLU A 234 10.00 -54.63 -91.60
C GLU A 234 9.29 -54.92 -90.24
N PRO A 235 8.09 -55.54 -90.20
CA PRO A 235 7.31 -55.68 -88.98
C PRO A 235 7.71 -56.94 -88.19
N CYS A 236 7.97 -56.84 -86.88
CA CYS A 236 8.07 -58.05 -86.05
C CYS A 236 7.64 -57.87 -84.58
N SER A 237 7.16 -58.99 -84.03
CA SER A 237 6.86 -59.26 -82.61
C SER A 237 5.96 -58.28 -81.86
N ARG A 238 4.66 -58.64 -81.88
CA ARG A 238 3.81 -58.79 -80.67
C ARG A 238 4.62 -58.60 -79.37
N ILE A 239 4.52 -57.43 -78.74
CA ILE A 239 4.99 -57.24 -77.37
C ILE A 239 3.93 -57.85 -76.45
N ASP A 240 4.39 -58.77 -75.61
CA ASP A 240 3.57 -59.51 -74.66
C ASP A 240 2.93 -58.55 -73.63
N PRO A 241 1.60 -58.51 -73.49
CA PRO A 241 0.93 -57.60 -72.55
C PRO A 241 1.19 -57.92 -71.07
N THR A 242 1.95 -58.98 -70.78
CA THR A 242 2.39 -59.34 -69.42
C THR A 242 3.67 -58.63 -68.97
N ALA A 243 4.41 -57.98 -69.88
CA ALA A 243 5.60 -57.20 -69.55
C ALA A 243 5.24 -55.81 -69.01
N VAL A 244 4.64 -55.76 -67.82
CA VAL A 244 4.52 -54.52 -67.02
C VAL A 244 5.92 -53.93 -66.91
N SER A 245 6.09 -52.69 -67.38
CA SER A 245 7.41 -52.06 -67.39
C SER A 245 7.99 -52.05 -65.98
N LEU A 246 9.27 -52.40 -65.82
CA LEU A 246 9.95 -52.40 -64.52
C LEU A 246 9.86 -51.02 -63.82
N LYS A 247 9.69 -49.94 -64.60
CA LYS A 247 9.40 -48.58 -64.11
C LYS A 247 8.00 -48.45 -63.49
N GLU A 248 6.98 -49.09 -64.05
CA GLU A 248 5.61 -49.11 -63.51
C GLU A 248 5.54 -49.97 -62.24
N LEU A 249 6.34 -51.04 -62.18
CA LEU A 249 6.46 -51.89 -60.99
C LEU A 249 7.14 -51.14 -59.83
N LEU A 250 8.25 -50.43 -60.09
CA LEU A 250 8.88 -49.50 -59.14
C LEU A 250 7.95 -48.36 -58.70
N LEU A 251 7.15 -47.79 -59.61
CA LEU A 251 6.17 -46.76 -59.24
C LEU A 251 5.05 -47.31 -58.35
N LYS A 252 4.64 -48.57 -58.53
CA LYS A 252 3.70 -49.23 -57.62
C LYS A 252 4.32 -49.49 -56.25
N GLU A 253 5.61 -49.82 -56.19
CA GLU A 253 6.35 -49.99 -54.94
C GLU A 253 6.52 -48.65 -54.18
N ASP A 254 6.96 -47.58 -54.86
CA ASP A 254 7.07 -46.21 -54.29
C ASP A 254 5.69 -45.72 -53.77
N VAL A 255 4.60 -45.96 -54.51
CA VAL A 255 3.23 -45.62 -54.07
C VAL A 255 2.80 -46.46 -52.87
N GLN A 256 3.06 -47.77 -52.88
CA GLN A 256 2.71 -48.66 -51.78
C GLN A 256 3.50 -48.34 -50.49
N GLU A 257 4.76 -47.89 -50.60
CA GLU A 257 5.54 -47.42 -49.46
C GLU A 257 4.96 -46.10 -48.89
N LEU A 258 4.55 -45.17 -49.75
CA LEU A 258 3.90 -43.92 -49.33
C LEU A 258 2.53 -44.16 -48.70
N GLU A 259 1.72 -45.06 -49.25
CA GLU A 259 0.45 -45.50 -48.64
C GLU A 259 0.67 -46.18 -47.28
N ALA A 260 1.70 -47.01 -47.15
CA ALA A 260 2.07 -47.63 -45.88
C ALA A 260 2.55 -46.60 -44.83
N LYS A 261 3.34 -45.60 -45.24
CA LYS A 261 3.79 -44.50 -44.37
C LYS A 261 2.62 -43.61 -43.95
N LEU A 262 1.72 -43.26 -44.87
CA LEU A 262 0.51 -42.50 -44.57
C LEU A 262 -0.35 -43.26 -43.56
N LYS A 263 -0.67 -44.53 -43.82
CA LYS A 263 -1.45 -45.37 -42.92
C LYS A 263 -0.78 -45.54 -41.55
N ALA A 264 0.54 -45.67 -41.48
CA ALA A 264 1.28 -45.72 -40.23
C ALA A 264 1.22 -44.38 -39.45
N SER A 265 1.14 -43.24 -40.13
CA SER A 265 0.94 -41.93 -39.49
C SER A 265 -0.49 -41.74 -38.99
N GLU A 266 -1.50 -42.19 -39.75
CA GLU A 266 -2.91 -42.21 -39.34
C GLU A 266 -3.13 -43.11 -38.11
N GLU A 267 -2.54 -44.31 -38.11
CA GLU A 267 -2.56 -45.25 -36.98
C GLU A 267 -1.95 -44.62 -35.71
N ARG A 268 -0.81 -43.91 -35.80
CA ARG A 268 -0.20 -43.20 -34.66
C ARG A 268 -1.08 -42.07 -34.14
N LEU A 269 -1.68 -41.27 -35.02
CA LEU A 269 -2.59 -40.20 -34.64
C LEU A 269 -3.86 -40.76 -33.96
N TRP A 270 -4.39 -41.87 -34.47
CA TRP A 270 -5.53 -42.57 -33.87
C TRP A 270 -5.20 -43.19 -32.50
N GLN A 271 -4.00 -43.76 -32.35
CA GLN A 271 -3.50 -44.22 -31.04
C GLN A 271 -3.39 -43.05 -30.04
N LYS A 272 -2.88 -41.89 -30.47
CA LYS A 272 -2.83 -40.68 -29.64
C LYS A 272 -4.23 -40.16 -29.27
N GLU A 273 -5.19 -40.13 -30.19
CA GLU A 273 -6.56 -39.73 -29.87
C GLU A 273 -7.20 -40.69 -28.83
N ASN A 274 -6.93 -42.01 -28.93
CA ASN A 274 -7.38 -42.98 -27.93
C ASN A 274 -6.71 -42.80 -26.55
N GLU A 275 -5.40 -42.53 -26.50
CA GLU A 275 -4.71 -42.21 -25.24
C GLU A 275 -5.33 -40.98 -24.56
N TRP A 276 -5.64 -39.94 -25.34
CA TRP A 276 -6.30 -38.72 -24.86
C TRP A 276 -7.73 -38.98 -24.37
N LEU A 277 -8.52 -39.76 -25.09
CA LEU A 277 -9.88 -40.15 -24.67
C LEU A 277 -9.88 -40.98 -23.38
N LEU A 278 -8.89 -41.87 -23.21
CA LEU A 278 -8.68 -42.62 -21.96
C LEU A 278 -8.29 -41.70 -20.79
N ALA A 279 -7.41 -40.73 -21.03
CA ALA A 279 -7.03 -39.73 -20.03
C ALA A 279 -8.22 -38.85 -19.62
N GLU A 280 -9.03 -38.37 -20.57
CA GLU A 280 -10.25 -37.59 -20.28
C GLU A 280 -11.27 -38.43 -19.48
N ALA A 281 -11.47 -39.69 -19.86
CA ALA A 281 -12.36 -40.61 -19.14
C ALA A 281 -11.90 -40.84 -17.70
N LYS A 282 -10.59 -41.02 -17.49
CA LYS A 282 -9.99 -41.15 -16.15
C LYS A 282 -10.22 -39.89 -15.31
N LEU A 283 -9.89 -38.70 -15.82
CA LEU A 283 -10.11 -37.43 -15.11
C LEU A 283 -11.59 -37.20 -14.77
N ARG A 284 -12.51 -37.51 -15.69
CA ARG A 284 -13.96 -37.46 -15.43
C ARG A 284 -14.39 -38.43 -14.33
N SER A 285 -13.77 -39.61 -14.24
CA SER A 285 -14.03 -40.57 -13.17
C SER A 285 -13.49 -40.10 -11.81
N GLU A 286 -12.31 -39.48 -11.77
CA GLU A 286 -11.72 -38.89 -10.55
C GLU A 286 -12.55 -37.70 -10.06
N VAL A 287 -12.97 -36.79 -10.96
CA VAL A 287 -13.89 -35.69 -10.64
C VAL A 287 -15.23 -36.22 -10.08
N SER A 288 -15.73 -37.34 -10.59
CA SER A 288 -16.97 -37.95 -10.09
C SER A 288 -16.78 -38.64 -8.74
N ALA A 289 -15.67 -39.37 -8.56
CA ALA A 289 -15.33 -40.04 -7.31
C ALA A 289 -15.06 -39.05 -6.16
N LEU A 290 -14.42 -37.92 -6.47
CA LEU A 290 -14.36 -36.78 -5.55
C LEU A 290 -15.78 -36.30 -5.24
N ARG A 291 -16.61 -36.02 -6.27
CA ARG A 291 -17.95 -35.41 -6.11
C ARG A 291 -18.89 -36.19 -5.20
N ASP A 292 -18.80 -37.52 -5.25
CA ASP A 292 -19.60 -38.42 -4.43
C ASP A 292 -18.92 -38.72 -3.07
N GLY A 293 -17.67 -38.27 -2.89
CA GLY A 293 -16.91 -38.26 -1.65
C GLY A 293 -17.49 -37.28 -0.63
N ASN A 294 -18.32 -37.79 0.28
CA ASN A 294 -19.15 -37.01 1.20
C ASN A 294 -18.39 -36.26 2.33
N SER A 295 -17.07 -36.03 2.19
CA SER A 295 -16.27 -35.24 3.12
C SER A 295 -16.42 -33.75 2.81
N LYS A 296 -17.15 -33.01 3.66
CA LYS A 296 -17.21 -31.54 3.59
C LYS A 296 -15.90 -30.89 4.08
N LYS A 297 -14.80 -31.04 3.35
CA LYS A 297 -13.60 -30.21 3.53
C LYS A 297 -13.63 -29.07 2.52
N ILE A 298 -13.32 -27.87 3.00
CA ILE A 298 -13.53 -26.62 2.24
C ILE A 298 -12.63 -26.58 0.98
N ASN A 299 -11.44 -27.19 1.03
CA ASN A 299 -10.50 -27.28 -0.09
C ASN A 299 -11.01 -28.12 -1.27
N ASP A 300 -11.95 -29.04 -1.07
CA ASP A 300 -12.39 -29.94 -2.15
C ASP A 300 -13.06 -29.13 -3.28
N ASN A 301 -13.71 -28.00 -2.95
CA ASN A 301 -14.26 -27.03 -3.90
C ASN A 301 -13.21 -26.34 -4.78
N GLU A 302 -12.01 -26.07 -4.26
CA GLU A 302 -10.91 -25.50 -5.04
C GLU A 302 -10.36 -26.55 -6.02
N ILE A 303 -10.23 -27.80 -5.56
CA ILE A 303 -9.80 -28.96 -6.36
C ILE A 303 -10.78 -29.25 -7.51
N TYR A 304 -12.10 -29.10 -7.32
CA TYR A 304 -13.04 -29.20 -8.46
C TYR A 304 -12.88 -28.07 -9.46
N ARG A 305 -12.59 -26.83 -9.02
CA ARG A 305 -12.37 -25.71 -9.94
C ARG A 305 -11.14 -25.98 -10.80
N THR A 306 -10.01 -26.33 -10.20
CA THR A 306 -8.77 -26.61 -10.94
C THR A 306 -8.92 -27.79 -11.91
N LEU A 307 -9.58 -28.88 -11.50
CA LEU A 307 -9.88 -30.01 -12.40
C LEU A 307 -10.88 -29.64 -13.51
N HIS A 308 -11.89 -28.82 -13.23
CA HIS A 308 -12.84 -28.36 -14.24
C HIS A 308 -12.18 -27.42 -15.24
N ASP A 309 -11.28 -26.55 -14.79
CA ASP A 309 -10.52 -25.65 -15.66
C ASP A 309 -9.56 -26.44 -16.55
N GLN A 310 -8.82 -27.42 -16.01
CA GLN A 310 -8.00 -28.36 -16.80
C GLN A 310 -8.81 -29.10 -17.88
N ILE A 311 -9.98 -29.65 -17.54
CA ILE A 311 -10.88 -30.29 -18.52
C ILE A 311 -11.39 -29.29 -19.58
N SER A 312 -11.53 -28.02 -19.23
CA SER A 312 -11.97 -26.97 -20.17
C SER A 312 -10.84 -26.58 -21.12
N THR A 313 -9.61 -26.46 -20.63
CA THR A 313 -8.40 -26.21 -21.43
C THR A 313 -8.17 -27.35 -22.42
N LEU A 314 -8.19 -28.61 -21.97
CA LEU A 314 -8.03 -29.78 -22.85
C LEU A 314 -9.09 -29.85 -23.96
N LYS A 315 -10.34 -29.45 -23.68
CA LYS A 315 -11.40 -29.35 -24.71
C LYS A 315 -11.15 -28.24 -25.71
N GLN A 316 -10.56 -27.14 -25.27
CA GLN A 316 -10.22 -26.02 -26.15
C GLN A 316 -8.99 -26.33 -27.01
N GLU A 317 -8.01 -27.05 -26.48
CA GLU A 317 -6.89 -27.61 -27.23
C GLU A 317 -7.35 -28.64 -28.27
N LEU A 318 -8.26 -29.56 -27.91
CA LEU A 318 -8.88 -30.49 -28.86
C LEU A 318 -9.68 -29.79 -29.96
N ALA A 319 -10.39 -28.70 -29.62
CA ALA A 319 -11.08 -27.88 -30.62
C ALA A 319 -10.08 -27.21 -31.56
N ALA A 320 -9.04 -26.56 -31.03
CA ALA A 320 -7.98 -25.94 -31.81
C ALA A 320 -7.22 -26.96 -32.70
N PHE A 321 -6.99 -28.18 -32.21
CA PHE A 321 -6.33 -29.24 -32.99
C PHE A 321 -7.19 -29.69 -34.18
N ARG A 322 -8.50 -29.86 -33.98
CA ARG A 322 -9.46 -30.18 -35.06
C ARG A 322 -9.64 -29.02 -36.04
N ASP A 323 -9.69 -27.79 -35.54
CA ASP A 323 -9.74 -26.59 -36.37
C ASP A 323 -8.44 -26.40 -37.18
N ASN A 324 -7.29 -26.85 -36.68
CA ASN A 324 -6.00 -26.85 -37.40
C ASN A 324 -5.84 -28.00 -38.41
N GLN A 325 -6.51 -29.14 -38.23
CA GLN A 325 -6.58 -30.18 -39.29
C GLN A 325 -7.49 -29.75 -40.46
N THR A 326 -8.57 -29.05 -40.17
CA THR A 326 -9.59 -28.61 -41.15
C THR A 326 -9.04 -27.84 -42.37
N PRO A 327 -8.08 -26.88 -42.26
CA PRO A 327 -7.53 -26.19 -43.43
C PRO A 327 -6.73 -27.11 -44.36
N PHE A 328 -6.12 -28.20 -43.89
CA PHE A 328 -5.38 -29.12 -44.76
C PHE A 328 -6.32 -29.88 -45.70
N CYS A 329 -7.43 -30.40 -45.17
CA CYS A 329 -8.47 -31.05 -45.98
C CYS A 329 -9.13 -30.07 -46.96
N ARG A 330 -9.51 -28.87 -46.49
CA ARG A 330 -10.11 -27.83 -47.37
C ARG A 330 -9.15 -27.31 -48.43
N TYR A 331 -7.84 -27.27 -48.17
CA TYR A 331 -6.83 -26.85 -49.16
C TYR A 331 -6.66 -27.88 -50.29
N LEU A 332 -6.82 -29.17 -49.99
CA LEU A 332 -6.87 -30.22 -51.01
C LEU A 332 -8.16 -30.14 -51.84
N GLU A 333 -9.33 -30.02 -51.21
CA GLU A 333 -10.62 -29.86 -51.92
C GLU A 333 -10.63 -28.61 -52.82
N ALA A 334 -10.15 -27.47 -52.32
CA ALA A 334 -10.06 -26.22 -53.09
C ALA A 334 -9.11 -26.31 -54.29
N ARG A 335 -8.09 -27.18 -54.26
CA ARG A 335 -7.20 -27.39 -55.41
C ARG A 335 -7.82 -28.26 -56.50
N TYR A 336 -8.66 -29.24 -56.14
CA TYR A 336 -9.40 -30.04 -57.13
C TYR A 336 -10.60 -29.29 -57.73
N ALA A 337 -11.14 -28.29 -57.02
CA ALA A 337 -12.21 -27.41 -57.52
C ALA A 337 -11.78 -26.38 -58.60
N HIS A 338 -10.47 -26.26 -58.89
CA HIS A 338 -9.92 -25.24 -59.80
C HIS A 338 -9.21 -25.81 -61.05
N THR A 339 -9.38 -27.09 -61.36
CA THR A 339 -9.10 -27.65 -62.70
C THR A 339 -10.35 -27.56 -63.59
N ASP A 340 -10.18 -27.10 -64.84
CA ASP A 340 -11.26 -26.72 -65.77
C ASP A 340 -12.41 -27.73 -65.91
N PRO A 341 -13.69 -27.28 -65.87
CA PRO A 341 -14.85 -28.13 -66.15
C PRO A 341 -15.06 -28.51 -67.63
N GLU A 342 -14.34 -27.89 -68.59
CA GLU A 342 -14.76 -27.88 -70.01
C GLU A 342 -14.30 -29.05 -70.90
N LEU A 343 -13.55 -30.05 -70.39
CA LEU A 343 -13.00 -31.13 -71.25
C LEU A 343 -13.22 -32.58 -70.81
N LEU A 344 -14.10 -32.86 -69.83
CA LEU A 344 -14.50 -34.24 -69.49
C LEU A 344 -16.02 -34.43 -69.38
N SER A 345 -16.70 -34.40 -70.53
CA SER A 345 -18.04 -34.96 -70.69
C SER A 345 -18.00 -36.50 -70.64
N THR A 346 -18.03 -37.08 -69.44
CA THR A 346 -18.20 -38.54 -69.23
C THR A 346 -19.48 -38.86 -68.48
N GLU A 347 -20.62 -38.52 -69.10
CA GLU A 347 -21.99 -38.82 -68.63
C GLU A 347 -22.38 -40.32 -68.78
N GLY A 348 -21.46 -41.23 -68.43
CA GLY A 348 -21.52 -42.63 -68.89
C GLY A 348 -21.34 -43.74 -67.85
N ILE A 349 -20.92 -43.45 -66.61
CA ILE A 349 -20.47 -44.51 -65.68
C ILE A 349 -21.22 -44.57 -64.33
N LEU A 350 -21.92 -43.51 -63.90
CA LEU A 350 -22.59 -43.49 -62.58
C LEU A 350 -23.96 -44.21 -62.50
N ASN A 351 -24.25 -45.14 -63.43
CA ASN A 351 -25.52 -45.89 -63.49
C ASN A 351 -25.39 -47.38 -63.12
N ARG A 352 -24.29 -47.78 -62.46
CA ARG A 352 -24.09 -49.13 -61.89
C ARG A 352 -23.41 -49.09 -60.53
N MET A 353 -24.20 -48.86 -59.47
CA MET A 353 -24.10 -49.57 -58.16
C MET A 353 -25.21 -49.12 -57.20
N ASN A 354 -26.48 -49.15 -57.65
CA ASN A 354 -27.66 -49.05 -56.78
C ASN A 354 -28.33 -50.43 -56.60
N SER A 355 -27.60 -51.31 -55.92
CA SER A 355 -28.07 -52.54 -55.27
C SER A 355 -26.92 -53.00 -54.35
N SER A 356 -27.03 -53.10 -53.03
CA SER A 356 -28.21 -53.42 -52.21
C SER A 356 -28.03 -52.90 -50.78
N ASN A 357 -29.09 -52.35 -50.16
CA ASN A 357 -29.54 -52.60 -48.77
C ASN A 357 -30.40 -51.44 -48.22
N PRO A 358 -31.63 -51.70 -47.74
CA PRO A 358 -32.48 -50.68 -47.11
C PRO A 358 -32.45 -50.78 -45.57
N SER A 359 -32.03 -49.73 -44.84
CA SER A 359 -32.38 -49.53 -43.41
C SER A 359 -31.96 -48.17 -42.81
N VAL A 360 -32.39 -47.02 -43.36
CA VAL A 360 -32.36 -45.74 -42.60
C VAL A 360 -33.61 -44.90 -42.92
N ALA A 361 -34.76 -45.26 -42.34
CA ALA A 361 -36.02 -44.54 -42.50
C ALA A 361 -36.64 -44.16 -41.13
N SER A 362 -35.81 -43.75 -40.16
CA SER A 362 -36.20 -43.64 -38.74
C SER A 362 -35.82 -42.33 -38.03
N MET A 363 -35.25 -41.32 -38.70
CA MET A 363 -34.73 -40.10 -38.01
C MET A 363 -35.12 -38.78 -38.70
N ILE A 364 -36.40 -38.58 -39.02
CA ILE A 364 -36.94 -37.30 -39.56
C ILE A 364 -38.06 -36.70 -38.67
N ASN A 365 -38.44 -37.33 -37.55
CA ASN A 365 -39.57 -36.91 -36.70
C ASN A 365 -39.22 -36.15 -35.39
N GLU A 366 -37.99 -35.67 -35.21
CA GLU A 366 -37.56 -34.97 -33.97
C GLU A 366 -37.33 -33.44 -34.12
N ALA A 367 -37.87 -32.81 -35.16
CA ALA A 367 -37.60 -31.40 -35.50
C ALA A 367 -38.39 -30.34 -34.69
N ASN A 368 -39.04 -30.68 -33.56
CA ASN A 368 -39.98 -29.78 -32.86
C ASN A 368 -39.74 -29.61 -31.34
N THR A 369 -38.59 -30.01 -30.80
CA THR A 369 -38.24 -29.76 -29.38
C THR A 369 -37.15 -28.68 -29.26
N LEU A 370 -37.58 -27.46 -28.95
CA LEU A 370 -36.68 -26.32 -28.73
C LEU A 370 -35.62 -26.64 -27.65
N PRO A 371 -34.30 -26.46 -27.88
CA PRO A 371 -33.30 -27.06 -27.00
C PRO A 371 -33.20 -26.36 -25.64
N LYS A 372 -33.32 -27.15 -24.55
CA LYS A 372 -33.12 -26.68 -23.16
C LYS A 372 -31.76 -26.01 -22.91
N GLY A 373 -30.75 -26.28 -23.75
CA GLY A 373 -29.44 -25.62 -23.70
C GLY A 373 -29.49 -24.09 -23.92
N GLN A 374 -30.46 -23.58 -24.68
CA GLN A 374 -30.58 -22.14 -24.93
C GLN A 374 -31.02 -21.38 -23.66
N LEU A 375 -31.82 -22.02 -22.79
CA LEU A 375 -32.19 -21.46 -21.49
C LEU A 375 -31.00 -21.43 -20.52
N VAL A 376 -30.11 -22.43 -20.56
CA VAL A 376 -28.89 -22.47 -19.73
C VAL A 376 -27.91 -21.37 -20.15
N LEU A 377 -27.71 -21.17 -21.46
CA LEU A 377 -26.91 -20.06 -21.98
C LEU A 377 -27.52 -18.71 -21.61
N HIS A 378 -28.84 -18.54 -21.73
CA HIS A 378 -29.50 -17.28 -21.37
C HIS A 378 -29.38 -16.99 -19.87
N ASN A 379 -29.56 -17.99 -19.00
CA ASN A 379 -29.35 -17.85 -17.56
C ASN A 379 -27.88 -17.51 -17.21
N ARG A 380 -26.90 -18.08 -17.92
CA ARG A 380 -25.48 -17.74 -17.72
C ARG A 380 -25.14 -16.34 -18.20
N ILE A 381 -25.71 -15.89 -19.33
CA ILE A 381 -25.58 -14.51 -19.81
C ILE A 381 -26.20 -13.53 -18.81
N ASN A 382 -27.38 -13.85 -18.26
CA ASN A 382 -28.03 -13.01 -17.25
C ASN A 382 -27.23 -12.96 -15.94
N SER A 383 -26.62 -14.08 -15.52
CA SER A 383 -25.72 -14.13 -14.36
C SER A 383 -24.45 -13.28 -14.57
N LEU A 384 -23.80 -13.38 -15.73
CA LEU A 384 -22.61 -12.59 -16.07
C LEU A 384 -22.94 -11.11 -16.25
N THR A 385 -24.14 -10.78 -16.75
CA THR A 385 -24.60 -9.39 -16.85
C THR A 385 -24.81 -8.80 -15.47
N LYS A 386 -25.43 -9.56 -14.55
CA LYS A 386 -25.57 -9.14 -13.15
C LYS A 386 -24.21 -8.97 -12.47
N GLU A 387 -23.31 -9.94 -12.59
CA GLU A 387 -21.96 -9.86 -12.01
C GLU A 387 -21.17 -8.65 -12.53
N ARG A 388 -21.28 -8.34 -13.83
CA ARG A 388 -20.70 -7.12 -14.42
C ARG A 388 -21.29 -5.84 -13.81
N ASP A 389 -22.58 -5.82 -13.53
CA ASP A 389 -23.26 -4.65 -12.98
C ASP A 389 -22.97 -4.50 -11.47
N ASP A 390 -22.92 -5.61 -10.72
CA ASP A 390 -22.43 -5.66 -9.33
C ASP A 390 -20.95 -5.19 -9.24
N LEU A 391 -20.10 -5.58 -10.21
CA LEU A 391 -18.70 -5.10 -10.31
C LEU A 391 -18.59 -3.61 -10.67
N ARG A 392 -19.53 -3.06 -11.46
CA ARG A 392 -19.60 -1.63 -11.73
C ARG A 392 -20.00 -0.83 -10.49
N GLU A 393 -21.01 -1.29 -9.75
CA GLU A 393 -21.41 -0.69 -8.48
C GLU A 393 -20.24 -0.69 -7.47
N ASN A 394 -19.49 -1.80 -7.38
CA ASN A 394 -18.28 -1.87 -6.55
C ASN A 394 -17.16 -0.91 -7.01
N LEU A 395 -16.99 -0.72 -8.32
CA LEU A 395 -16.01 0.23 -8.86
C LEU A 395 -16.42 1.68 -8.57
N ASP A 396 -17.70 2.01 -8.74
CA ASP A 396 -18.24 3.34 -8.41
C ASP A 396 -18.16 3.62 -6.89
N ASN A 397 -18.41 2.60 -6.05
CA ASN A 397 -18.20 2.68 -4.60
C ASN A 397 -16.73 2.92 -4.24
N LEU A 398 -15.78 2.19 -4.86
CA LEU A 398 -14.34 2.44 -4.65
C LEU A 398 -13.91 3.83 -5.15
N LYS A 399 -14.54 4.34 -6.22
CA LYS A 399 -14.29 5.69 -6.71
C LYS A 399 -14.81 6.76 -5.74
N THR A 400 -15.96 6.54 -5.10
CA THR A 400 -16.46 7.48 -4.08
C THR A 400 -15.62 7.44 -2.80
N THR A 401 -15.14 6.29 -2.35
CA THR A 401 -14.23 6.22 -1.18
C THR A 401 -12.86 6.85 -1.46
N LEU A 402 -12.31 6.69 -2.66
CA LEU A 402 -11.06 7.36 -3.06
C LEU A 402 -11.23 8.89 -3.09
N LEU A 403 -12.31 9.39 -3.70
CA LEU A 403 -12.64 10.82 -3.70
C LEU A 403 -12.84 11.37 -2.27
N GLN A 404 -13.41 10.57 -1.37
CA GLN A 404 -13.56 10.96 0.03
C GLN A 404 -12.21 11.00 0.77
N LEU A 405 -11.33 10.01 0.59
CA LEU A 405 -9.97 10.04 1.13
C LEU A 405 -9.14 11.22 0.59
N GLN A 406 -9.32 11.57 -0.69
CA GLN A 406 -8.69 12.75 -1.26
C GLN A 406 -9.21 14.03 -0.60
N SER A 407 -10.53 14.15 -0.39
CA SER A 407 -11.14 15.27 0.35
C SER A 407 -10.60 15.38 1.78
N ASP A 408 -10.43 14.25 2.48
CA ASP A 408 -9.88 14.19 3.84
C ASP A 408 -8.39 14.60 3.90
N ILE A 409 -7.62 14.29 2.86
CA ILE A 409 -6.22 14.74 2.72
C ILE A 409 -6.19 16.24 2.46
N GLU A 410 -7.02 16.75 1.54
CA GLU A 410 -7.11 18.18 1.23
C GLU A 410 -7.61 19.00 2.43
N GLU A 411 -8.54 18.49 3.23
CA GLU A 411 -8.97 19.12 4.49
C GLU A 411 -7.84 19.17 5.52
N ARG A 412 -7.10 18.07 5.70
CA ARG A 412 -5.90 18.05 6.57
C ARG A 412 -4.84 19.06 6.11
N ASP A 413 -4.61 19.17 4.80
CA ASP A 413 -3.65 20.10 4.21
C ASP A 413 -4.06 21.57 4.42
N VAL A 414 -5.36 21.87 4.28
CA VAL A 414 -5.94 23.18 4.63
C VAL A 414 -5.86 23.46 6.13
N ARG A 415 -6.10 22.45 6.98
CA ARG A 415 -5.94 22.58 8.44
C ARG A 415 -4.50 22.87 8.82
N CYS A 416 -3.52 22.16 8.28
CA CYS A 416 -2.09 22.43 8.47
C CYS A 416 -1.74 23.87 8.08
N LYS A 417 -2.14 24.33 6.89
CA LYS A 417 -1.90 25.72 6.44
C LYS A 417 -2.59 26.76 7.32
N LYS A 418 -3.80 26.49 7.81
CA LYS A 418 -4.51 27.36 8.76
C LYS A 418 -3.76 27.46 10.09
N LEU A 419 -3.21 26.36 10.58
CA LEU A 419 -2.37 26.31 11.78
C LEU A 419 -1.04 27.07 11.59
N GLU A 420 -0.39 26.92 10.43
CA GLU A 420 0.79 27.72 10.06
C GLU A 420 0.49 29.23 10.04
N VAL A 421 -0.67 29.64 9.50
CA VAL A 421 -1.10 31.05 9.51
C VAL A 421 -1.39 31.56 10.93
N ILE A 422 -2.02 30.75 11.79
CA ILE A 422 -2.24 31.10 13.21
C ILE A 422 -0.90 31.21 13.96
N LEU A 423 0.05 30.32 13.69
CA LEU A 423 1.40 30.39 14.24
C LEU A 423 2.21 31.57 13.70
N ALA A 424 2.05 31.94 12.43
CA ALA A 424 2.73 33.10 11.83
C ALA A 424 2.19 34.43 12.36
N THR A 425 0.87 34.53 12.55
CA THR A 425 0.20 35.72 13.09
C THR A 425 0.47 35.91 14.60
N SER A 426 0.40 34.83 15.40
CA SER A 426 0.73 34.88 16.83
C SER A 426 2.21 35.19 17.12
N LYS A 427 3.12 34.85 16.21
CA LYS A 427 4.56 35.12 16.36
C LYS A 427 4.96 36.58 16.05
N ASN A 428 4.00 37.47 15.78
CA ASN A 428 4.24 38.85 15.38
C ASN A 428 3.67 39.88 16.40
N PRO A 429 4.24 39.99 17.62
CA PRO A 429 3.67 40.74 18.74
C PRO A 429 3.68 42.28 18.61
N ASN A 430 4.10 42.84 17.46
CA ASN A 430 4.33 44.28 17.28
C ASN A 430 3.20 45.05 16.57
N CYS A 431 2.01 44.46 16.41
CA CYS A 431 0.92 45.05 15.59
C CYS A 431 -0.24 45.71 16.39
N THR A 432 -0.06 46.03 17.67
CA THR A 432 -1.10 46.62 18.54
C THR A 432 -0.67 47.95 19.19
N ASN A 433 0.02 48.81 18.45
CA ASN A 433 0.31 50.18 18.90
C ASN A 433 0.33 51.19 17.74
N ILE A 434 -0.79 51.33 17.04
CA ILE A 434 -1.07 52.53 16.23
C ILE A 434 -2.08 53.37 17.01
N TYR A 435 -1.61 54.51 17.49
CA TYR A 435 -2.40 55.51 18.21
C TYR A 435 -3.60 55.95 17.36
N SER A 436 -4.80 55.89 17.95
CA SER A 436 -5.95 56.63 17.47
C SER A 436 -5.70 58.13 17.61
N ARG A 437 -5.58 58.83 16.48
CA ARG A 437 -5.64 60.28 16.41
C ARG A 437 -7.03 60.68 15.90
N PRO A 438 -7.78 61.55 16.59
CA PRO A 438 -9.04 62.06 16.07
C PRO A 438 -8.81 63.07 14.93
N ASP A 439 -9.91 63.47 14.29
CA ASP A 439 -10.03 64.52 13.28
C ASP A 439 -9.53 64.17 11.86
N ASP A 440 -10.36 63.46 11.07
CA ASP A 440 -11.13 64.11 9.98
C ASP A 440 -12.16 63.14 9.32
N PRO A 441 -13.18 63.66 8.57
CA PRO A 441 -14.38 62.90 8.19
C PRO A 441 -14.49 62.48 6.70
N GLN A 442 -15.61 61.78 6.40
CA GLN A 442 -16.23 61.47 5.10
C GLN A 442 -15.80 60.13 4.46
N ILE A 443 -16.63 59.09 4.62
CA ILE A 443 -17.75 58.68 3.73
C ILE A 443 -17.27 57.91 2.50
N LEU A 444 -17.50 56.59 2.51
CA LEU A 444 -18.26 55.92 1.46
C LEU A 444 -18.71 54.54 1.93
N ASP A 445 -20.04 54.37 2.07
CA ASP A 445 -20.66 53.14 2.52
C ASP A 445 -20.59 52.03 1.45
N CYS A 446 -20.25 50.82 1.90
CA CYS A 446 -20.63 49.58 1.23
C CYS A 446 -21.30 48.68 2.26
N GLU A 447 -22.62 48.85 2.40
CA GLU A 447 -23.46 48.02 3.24
C GLU A 447 -23.45 46.56 2.76
N PHE A 448 -23.06 45.64 3.65
CA PHE A 448 -23.46 44.24 3.54
C PHE A 448 -24.22 43.84 4.82
N PRO A 449 -25.41 43.23 4.71
CA PRO A 449 -26.33 43.13 5.83
C PRO A 449 -25.91 42.03 6.81
N ARG A 450 -25.45 42.42 8.01
CA ARG A 450 -25.25 41.51 9.13
C ARG A 450 -26.60 41.08 9.69
N LYS A 451 -27.02 39.83 9.43
CA LYS A 451 -27.95 39.14 10.33
C LYS A 451 -27.16 38.54 11.48
N SER A 452 -27.30 39.15 12.66
CA SER A 452 -26.75 38.64 13.92
C SER A 452 -27.71 37.63 14.53
N GLU A 453 -27.26 36.40 14.74
CA GLU A 453 -27.82 35.52 15.77
C GLU A 453 -26.82 35.36 16.90
N HIS A 454 -27.33 35.43 18.13
CA HIS A 454 -26.54 35.36 19.35
C HIS A 454 -26.02 33.94 19.57
N LEU A 455 -24.69 33.75 19.53
CA LEU A 455 -24.06 32.67 20.31
C LEU A 455 -23.29 33.24 21.49
N THR A 456 -23.56 32.66 22.65
CA THR A 456 -23.04 33.06 23.95
C THR A 456 -21.55 32.78 24.09
N ARG A 457 -20.85 33.79 24.60
CA ARG A 457 -19.42 33.80 24.94
C ARG A 457 -19.13 32.88 26.13
N SER A 458 -18.54 31.73 25.87
CA SER A 458 -18.00 30.83 26.90
C SER A 458 -16.79 30.05 26.35
N SER A 459 -15.80 29.82 27.21
CA SER A 459 -14.52 29.15 26.91
C SER A 459 -13.44 30.02 26.24
N GLU A 460 -12.90 30.97 27.01
CA GLU A 460 -11.51 31.40 26.85
C GLU A 460 -10.58 30.28 27.36
N VAL A 461 -10.46 29.19 26.58
CA VAL A 461 -9.33 28.25 26.74
C VAL A 461 -8.06 29.02 26.37
N SER A 462 -7.00 28.89 27.17
CA SER A 462 -5.77 29.61 26.91
C SER A 462 -5.22 29.24 25.54
N GLN A 463 -5.13 30.22 24.63
CA GLN A 463 -4.57 30.00 23.29
C GLN A 463 -3.11 29.50 23.35
N GLU A 464 -2.41 29.72 24.47
CA GLU A 464 -1.06 29.20 24.68
C GLU A 464 -1.04 27.67 24.86
N ASP A 465 -2.04 27.08 25.51
CA ASP A 465 -2.14 25.64 25.69
C ASP A 465 -2.42 24.96 24.34
N GLU A 466 -3.36 25.48 23.56
CA GLU A 466 -3.64 25.00 22.20
C GLU A 466 -2.40 25.14 21.29
N VAL A 467 -1.69 26.27 21.37
CA VAL A 467 -0.42 26.50 20.63
C VAL A 467 0.72 25.58 21.10
N THR A 468 0.75 25.11 22.35
CA THR A 468 1.78 24.14 22.79
C THR A 468 1.48 22.72 22.30
N VAL A 469 0.22 22.28 22.33
CA VAL A 469 -0.21 21.00 21.75
C VAL A 469 0.11 20.96 20.25
N LEU A 470 -0.26 22.01 19.51
CA LEU A 470 0.01 22.14 18.08
C LEU A 470 1.51 22.16 17.73
N LYS A 471 2.37 22.70 18.60
CA LYS A 471 3.83 22.68 18.42
C LYS A 471 4.42 21.28 18.58
N GLU A 472 3.91 20.50 19.54
CA GLU A 472 4.41 19.14 19.78
C GLU A 472 3.91 18.17 18.69
N GLU A 473 2.67 18.35 18.20
CA GLU A 473 2.14 17.62 17.03
C GLU A 473 2.97 17.91 15.75
N LEU A 474 3.27 19.19 15.47
CA LEU A 474 4.17 19.58 14.37
C LEU A 474 5.57 18.96 14.49
N LYS A 475 6.10 18.89 15.71
CA LYS A 475 7.42 18.31 15.99
C LYS A 475 7.42 16.78 15.80
N GLN A 476 6.33 16.10 16.15
CA GLN A 476 6.16 14.66 15.91
C GLN A 476 6.04 14.34 14.41
N LEU A 477 5.20 15.07 13.67
CA LEU A 477 5.10 14.95 12.20
C LEU A 477 6.46 15.21 11.52
N ARG A 478 7.23 16.19 12.02
CA ARG A 478 8.56 16.50 11.51
C ARG A 478 9.59 15.38 11.78
N SER A 479 9.47 14.66 12.90
CA SER A 479 10.28 13.45 13.13
C SER A 479 9.94 12.38 12.10
N GLN A 480 8.66 12.06 11.91
CA GLN A 480 8.23 11.04 10.95
C GLN A 480 8.68 11.34 9.52
N VAL A 481 8.63 12.61 9.08
CA VAL A 481 9.16 13.04 7.79
C VAL A 481 10.68 12.87 7.69
N ASN A 482 11.43 13.16 8.76
CA ASN A 482 12.88 12.95 8.79
C ASN A 482 13.25 11.45 8.76
N ASP A 483 12.51 10.61 9.48
CA ASP A 483 12.73 9.16 9.55
C ASP A 483 12.48 8.52 8.18
N LEU A 484 11.40 8.91 7.49
CA LEU A 484 11.12 8.51 6.10
C LEU A 484 12.20 9.01 5.12
N HIS A 485 12.71 10.22 5.30
CA HIS A 485 13.80 10.76 4.49
C HIS A 485 15.10 9.96 4.68
N ALA A 486 15.45 9.60 5.91
CA ALA A 486 16.63 8.79 6.21
C ALA A 486 16.54 7.37 5.59
N ILE A 487 15.36 6.75 5.64
CA ILE A 487 15.11 5.44 4.97
C ILE A 487 15.27 5.57 3.45
N GLN A 488 14.80 6.67 2.86
CA GLN A 488 14.95 6.91 1.42
C GLN A 488 16.42 7.15 1.03
N GLU A 489 17.15 7.97 1.79
CA GLU A 489 18.58 8.24 1.58
C GLU A 489 19.42 6.96 1.70
N GLN A 490 19.08 6.06 2.63
CA GLN A 490 19.71 4.74 2.75
C GLN A 490 19.45 3.85 1.51
N LYS A 491 18.22 3.86 0.96
CA LYS A 491 17.89 3.11 -0.27
C LYS A 491 18.67 3.65 -1.47
N ASP A 492 18.75 4.97 -1.61
CA ASP A 492 19.46 5.63 -2.70
C ASP A 492 20.98 5.39 -2.60
N ALA A 493 21.54 5.36 -1.38
CA ALA A 493 22.93 4.96 -1.16
C ALA A 493 23.21 3.51 -1.59
N ILE A 494 22.36 2.55 -1.19
CA ILE A 494 22.50 1.13 -1.59
C ILE A 494 22.39 0.98 -3.12
N HIS A 495 21.45 1.69 -3.75
CA HIS A 495 21.29 1.68 -5.20
C HIS A 495 22.53 2.24 -5.91
N ASN A 496 23.10 3.35 -5.42
CA ASN A 496 24.29 3.95 -6.00
C ASN A 496 25.53 3.05 -5.90
N VAL A 497 25.72 2.34 -4.78
CA VAL A 497 26.82 1.36 -4.63
C VAL A 497 26.72 0.26 -5.68
N ARG A 498 25.54 -0.35 -5.86
CA ARG A 498 25.31 -1.36 -6.91
C ARG A 498 25.52 -0.80 -8.32
N LEU A 499 25.10 0.43 -8.58
CA LEU A 499 25.31 1.07 -9.88
C LEU A 499 26.80 1.27 -10.18
N THR A 500 27.61 1.66 -9.17
CA THR A 500 29.07 1.76 -9.34
C THR A 500 29.74 0.39 -9.50
N GLU A 501 29.23 -0.65 -8.85
CA GLU A 501 29.73 -2.02 -9.01
C GLU A 501 29.52 -2.55 -10.43
N TYR A 502 28.31 -2.37 -11.00
CA TYR A 502 28.06 -2.70 -12.41
C TYR A 502 28.88 -1.86 -13.39
N GLN A 503 29.14 -0.59 -13.08
CA GLN A 503 30.02 0.25 -13.91
C GLN A 503 31.47 -0.25 -13.91
N ASN A 504 31.97 -0.72 -12.77
CA ASN A 504 33.30 -1.32 -12.67
C ASN A 504 33.39 -2.64 -13.45
N GLN A 505 32.41 -3.53 -13.33
CA GLN A 505 32.35 -4.78 -14.10
C GLN A 505 32.34 -4.53 -15.62
N ILE A 506 31.60 -3.52 -16.07
CA ILE A 506 31.60 -3.11 -17.49
C ILE A 506 32.98 -2.57 -17.91
N ALA A 507 33.67 -1.82 -17.05
CA ALA A 507 35.01 -1.33 -17.34
C ALA A 507 36.05 -2.46 -17.43
N GLU A 508 36.01 -3.44 -16.52
CA GLU A 508 36.90 -4.61 -16.55
C GLU A 508 36.71 -5.44 -17.84
N LEU A 509 35.47 -5.68 -18.26
CA LEU A 509 35.17 -6.38 -19.51
C LEU A 509 35.63 -5.62 -20.76
N LEU A 510 35.64 -4.28 -20.72
CA LEU A 510 36.18 -3.46 -21.81
C LEU A 510 37.71 -3.52 -21.87
N ASP A 511 38.39 -3.42 -20.72
CA ASP A 511 39.86 -3.55 -20.62
C ASP A 511 40.35 -4.95 -21.04
N GLU A 512 39.59 -6.01 -20.74
CA GLU A 512 39.87 -7.37 -21.21
C GLU A 512 39.70 -7.48 -22.74
N ASN A 513 38.64 -6.90 -23.29
CA ASN A 513 38.41 -6.89 -24.74
C ASN A 513 39.51 -6.11 -25.49
N ASP A 514 39.91 -4.94 -25.00
CA ASP A 514 41.03 -4.18 -25.55
C ASP A 514 42.36 -4.97 -25.45
N SER A 515 42.56 -5.72 -24.37
CA SER A 515 43.71 -6.63 -24.20
C SER A 515 43.69 -7.78 -25.22
N LEU A 516 42.53 -8.34 -25.53
CA LEU A 516 42.34 -9.36 -26.57
C LEU A 516 42.58 -8.79 -27.98
N CYS A 517 42.08 -7.59 -28.27
CA CYS A 517 42.35 -6.89 -29.53
C CYS A 517 43.85 -6.57 -29.71
N GLN A 518 44.54 -6.16 -28.65
CA GLN A 518 45.99 -5.96 -28.67
C GLN A 518 46.77 -7.25 -28.92
N ARG A 519 46.35 -8.39 -28.33
CA ARG A 519 46.93 -9.71 -28.63
C ARG A 519 46.76 -10.07 -30.11
N LEU A 520 45.59 -9.82 -30.68
CA LEU A 520 45.27 -10.14 -32.08
C LEU A 520 46.12 -9.32 -33.07
N ASN A 521 46.24 -8.02 -32.82
CA ASN A 521 47.06 -7.12 -33.64
C ASN A 521 48.55 -7.49 -33.61
N ARG A 522 49.04 -8.06 -32.50
CA ARG A 522 50.42 -8.58 -32.41
C ARG A 522 50.62 -9.87 -33.20
N SER A 523 49.67 -10.80 -33.20
CA SER A 523 49.78 -12.03 -34.00
C SER A 523 49.71 -11.81 -35.52
N SER A 524 49.08 -10.73 -35.97
CA SER A 524 48.89 -10.46 -37.41
C SER A 524 50.10 -9.86 -38.13
N CYS A 525 51.18 -9.45 -37.43
CA CYS A 525 52.26 -8.65 -38.03
C CYS A 525 53.53 -9.41 -38.47
N GLU A 526 53.68 -10.71 -38.17
CA GLU A 526 55.01 -11.37 -38.26
C GLU A 526 55.22 -12.40 -39.40
N LYS A 527 54.25 -12.63 -40.31
CA LYS A 527 54.47 -13.54 -41.45
C LYS A 527 54.23 -12.88 -42.80
N GLY A 528 55.34 -12.70 -43.53
CA GLY A 528 55.37 -12.14 -44.87
C GLY A 528 54.60 -13.00 -45.89
N LEU A 529 53.97 -12.32 -46.84
CA LEU A 529 53.08 -12.85 -47.86
C LEU A 529 53.74 -13.95 -48.71
N SER A 530 53.10 -15.11 -48.79
CA SER A 530 53.47 -16.22 -49.68
C SER A 530 52.24 -16.95 -50.22
N ASN A 531 51.49 -16.26 -51.10
CA ASN A 531 50.62 -16.74 -52.19
C ASN A 531 49.66 -17.95 -52.03
N ASN A 532 49.48 -18.52 -50.84
CA ASN A 532 48.46 -19.53 -50.56
C ASN A 532 47.24 -18.89 -49.87
N ASP A 533 46.43 -18.15 -50.64
CA ASP A 533 45.22 -17.48 -50.12
C ASP A 533 44.18 -18.46 -49.56
N GLN A 534 44.25 -19.74 -49.95
CA GLN A 534 43.43 -20.84 -49.42
C GLN A 534 43.73 -21.11 -47.93
N ASP A 535 45.01 -21.19 -47.55
CA ASP A 535 45.45 -21.46 -46.18
C ASP A 535 45.11 -20.29 -45.24
N TYR A 536 45.10 -19.06 -45.77
CA TYR A 536 44.71 -17.87 -45.01
C TYR A 536 43.21 -17.90 -44.66
N LEU A 537 42.35 -18.26 -45.61
CA LEU A 537 40.90 -18.37 -45.36
C LEU A 537 40.59 -19.48 -44.35
N GLU A 538 41.28 -20.62 -44.44
CA GLU A 538 41.10 -21.73 -43.50
C GLU A 538 41.65 -21.39 -42.10
N SER A 539 42.75 -20.64 -42.00
CA SER A 539 43.25 -20.09 -40.73
C SER A 539 42.30 -19.05 -40.12
N VAL A 540 41.65 -18.21 -40.93
CA VAL A 540 40.62 -17.25 -40.44
C VAL A 540 39.37 -18.00 -39.98
N LEU A 541 38.93 -19.03 -40.69
CA LEU A 541 37.80 -19.87 -40.29
C LEU A 541 38.10 -20.69 -39.03
N ALA A 542 39.33 -21.19 -38.86
CA ALA A 542 39.79 -21.83 -37.63
C ALA A 542 39.78 -20.84 -36.46
N PHE A 543 40.30 -19.62 -36.66
CA PHE A 543 40.27 -18.56 -35.65
C PHE A 543 38.85 -18.13 -35.27
N VAL A 544 37.93 -17.99 -36.22
CA VAL A 544 36.52 -17.67 -35.94
C VAL A 544 35.82 -18.82 -35.19
N ARG A 545 36.21 -20.07 -35.46
CA ARG A 545 35.69 -21.24 -34.73
C ARG A 545 36.22 -21.30 -33.30
N ASP A 546 37.51 -21.14 -33.11
CA ASP A 546 38.19 -21.02 -31.81
C ASP A 546 37.62 -19.85 -30.99
N LYS A 547 37.26 -18.74 -31.64
CA LYS A 547 36.55 -17.62 -31.01
C LYS A 547 35.10 -17.91 -30.67
N ARG A 548 34.40 -18.74 -31.44
CA ARG A 548 33.05 -19.16 -31.09
C ARG A 548 33.07 -20.11 -29.89
N GLU A 549 33.95 -21.11 -29.92
CA GLU A 549 34.18 -22.05 -28.80
C GLU A 549 34.60 -21.29 -27.54
N SER A 550 35.49 -20.29 -27.65
CA SER A 550 35.85 -19.39 -26.54
C SER A 550 34.70 -18.50 -26.04
N ILE A 551 33.71 -18.15 -26.87
CA ILE A 551 32.52 -17.40 -26.43
C ILE A 551 31.53 -18.35 -25.73
N ASP A 552 31.35 -19.56 -26.25
CA ASP A 552 30.52 -20.59 -25.63
C ASP A 552 31.12 -21.00 -24.26
N ASP A 553 32.45 -21.10 -24.11
CA ASP A 553 33.15 -21.29 -22.83
C ASP A 553 32.94 -20.12 -21.85
N ILE A 554 32.95 -18.87 -22.32
CA ILE A 554 32.69 -17.68 -21.48
C ILE A 554 31.21 -17.65 -21.05
N MET A 555 30.29 -18.00 -21.94
CA MET A 555 28.86 -18.15 -21.63
C MET A 555 28.65 -19.21 -20.56
N CYS A 556 29.24 -20.39 -20.70
CA CYS A 556 29.18 -21.43 -19.68
C CYS A 556 29.81 -20.97 -18.35
N GLN A 557 30.94 -20.25 -18.36
CA GLN A 557 31.52 -19.68 -17.13
C GLN A 557 30.64 -18.62 -16.48
N LEU A 558 29.92 -17.80 -17.27
CA LEU A 558 28.94 -16.84 -16.77
C LEU A 558 27.71 -17.53 -16.18
N GLU A 559 27.19 -18.58 -16.82
CA GLU A 559 26.10 -19.41 -16.29
C GLU A 559 26.52 -20.08 -14.97
N ASP A 560 27.74 -20.63 -14.90
CA ASP A 560 28.33 -21.22 -13.70
C ASP A 560 28.53 -20.19 -12.58
N ALA A 561 28.96 -18.97 -12.92
CA ALA A 561 29.12 -17.86 -11.98
C ALA A 561 27.75 -17.37 -11.46
N TRP A 562 26.74 -17.29 -12.33
CA TRP A 562 25.40 -16.85 -11.98
C TRP A 562 24.67 -17.89 -11.12
N ALA A 563 24.87 -19.19 -11.42
CA ALA A 563 24.41 -20.28 -10.56
C ALA A 563 25.08 -20.25 -9.18
N LYS A 564 26.39 -19.94 -9.10
CA LYS A 564 27.11 -19.75 -7.82
C LYS A 564 26.63 -18.49 -7.08
N GLU A 565 26.30 -17.40 -7.77
CA GLU A 565 25.70 -16.20 -7.18
C GLU A 565 24.29 -16.47 -6.66
N GLU A 566 23.47 -17.24 -7.38
CA GLU A 566 22.13 -17.62 -6.92
C GLU A 566 22.21 -18.59 -5.72
N GLU A 567 23.17 -19.51 -5.71
CA GLU A 567 23.47 -20.38 -4.57
C GLU A 567 23.95 -19.57 -3.36
N ALA A 568 24.89 -18.64 -3.53
CA ALA A 568 25.33 -17.71 -2.49
C ALA A 568 24.16 -16.83 -2.00
N SER A 569 23.29 -16.39 -2.90
CA SER A 569 22.06 -15.65 -2.56
C SER A 569 21.02 -16.52 -1.86
N ARG A 570 20.99 -17.84 -2.11
CA ARG A 570 20.21 -18.81 -1.32
C ARG A 570 20.82 -18.99 0.06
N GLN A 571 22.13 -19.16 0.18
CA GLN A 571 22.85 -19.26 1.45
C GLN A 571 22.72 -17.98 2.29
N ILE A 572 22.81 -16.78 1.71
CA ILE A 572 22.54 -15.51 2.42
C ILE A 572 21.06 -15.43 2.84
N ARG A 573 20.12 -15.92 2.02
CA ARG A 573 18.69 -15.99 2.41
C ARG A 573 18.42 -17.05 3.47
N GLU A 574 19.23 -18.10 3.59
CA GLU A 574 19.16 -19.09 4.67
C GLU A 574 19.84 -18.60 5.93
N PHE A 575 21.01 -17.97 5.83
CA PHE A 575 21.71 -17.32 6.93
C PHE A 575 20.87 -16.19 7.52
N ASN A 576 20.27 -15.32 6.69
CA ASN A 576 19.32 -14.31 7.18
C ASN A 576 18.06 -14.93 7.83
N LYS A 577 17.59 -16.11 7.39
CA LYS A 577 16.50 -16.82 8.09
C LYS A 577 16.97 -17.43 9.41
N GLN A 578 18.22 -17.90 9.49
CA GLN A 578 18.82 -18.39 10.72
C GLN A 578 19.09 -17.24 11.69
N ASP A 579 19.61 -16.10 11.24
CA ASP A 579 19.79 -14.88 12.03
C ASP A 579 18.45 -14.30 12.48
N ILE A 580 17.40 -14.29 11.64
CA ILE A 580 16.04 -13.90 12.06
C ILE A 580 15.45 -14.92 13.04
N ALA A 581 15.75 -16.22 12.92
CA ALA A 581 15.33 -17.23 13.87
C ALA A 581 16.10 -17.16 15.21
N MET A 582 17.40 -16.82 15.17
CA MET A 582 18.28 -16.60 16.32
C MET A 582 17.92 -15.30 17.04
N ALA A 583 17.75 -14.19 16.32
CA ALA A 583 17.23 -12.93 16.84
C ALA A 583 15.78 -13.08 17.32
N GLY A 584 14.98 -13.95 16.72
CA GLY A 584 13.66 -14.34 17.25
C GLY A 584 13.77 -15.14 18.55
N TYR A 585 14.78 -15.99 18.70
CA TYR A 585 15.09 -16.72 19.93
C TYR A 585 15.59 -15.79 21.05
N ASP A 586 16.43 -14.83 20.71
CA ASP A 586 16.94 -13.85 21.66
C ASP A 586 15.88 -12.77 21.99
N ALA A 587 14.98 -12.43 21.05
CA ALA A 587 13.80 -11.61 21.33
C ALA A 587 12.74 -12.35 22.16
N MET A 588 12.59 -13.68 22.01
CA MET A 588 11.82 -14.50 22.95
C MET A 588 12.46 -14.50 24.34
N LYS A 589 13.80 -14.68 24.43
CA LYS A 589 14.49 -14.56 25.72
C LYS A 589 14.38 -13.16 26.32
N GLU A 590 14.43 -12.10 25.53
CA GLU A 590 14.27 -10.72 26.02
C GLU A 590 12.82 -10.44 26.42
N GLY A 591 11.85 -11.05 25.74
CA GLY A 591 10.45 -11.14 26.18
C GLY A 591 10.29 -11.88 27.51
N ASP A 592 10.94 -13.03 27.67
CA ASP A 592 10.97 -13.82 28.92
C ASP A 592 11.71 -13.07 30.04
N ILE A 593 12.81 -12.36 29.74
CA ILE A 593 13.54 -11.51 30.67
C ILE A 593 12.68 -10.33 31.10
N HIS A 594 11.97 -9.67 30.18
CA HIS A 594 11.03 -8.61 30.52
C HIS A 594 9.78 -9.12 31.26
N HIS A 595 9.32 -10.34 30.98
CA HIS A 595 8.28 -11.00 31.76
C HIS A 595 8.78 -11.29 33.17
N LEU A 596 9.98 -11.86 33.32
CA LEU A 596 10.61 -12.17 34.60
C LEU A 596 10.87 -10.88 35.40
N GLN A 597 11.41 -9.84 34.78
CA GLN A 597 11.58 -8.51 35.38
C GLN A 597 10.25 -7.93 35.84
N ARG A 598 9.18 -8.04 35.03
CA ARG A 598 7.85 -7.57 35.43
C ARG A 598 7.31 -8.37 36.61
N THR A 599 7.42 -9.70 36.59
CA THR A 599 7.03 -10.52 37.75
C THR A 599 7.90 -10.28 38.99
N ILE A 600 9.18 -9.91 38.84
CA ILE A 600 10.03 -9.50 39.97
C ILE A 600 9.51 -8.18 40.55
N VAL A 601 9.25 -7.18 39.71
CA VAL A 601 8.67 -5.89 40.15
C VAL A 601 7.28 -6.08 40.79
N ASP A 602 6.44 -6.95 40.24
CA ASP A 602 5.13 -7.27 40.80
C ASP A 602 5.26 -7.98 42.16
N LEU A 603 6.21 -8.90 42.31
CA LEU A 603 6.52 -9.56 43.59
C LEU A 603 7.19 -8.62 44.60
N GLU A 604 8.03 -7.69 44.18
CA GLU A 604 8.64 -6.65 45.02
C GLU A 604 7.56 -5.66 45.52
N ASN A 605 6.65 -5.24 44.64
CA ASN A 605 5.48 -4.43 45.01
C ASN A 605 4.57 -5.19 45.97
N GLN A 606 4.32 -6.49 45.71
CA GLN A 606 3.53 -7.33 46.60
C GLN A 606 4.20 -7.48 47.98
N LEU A 607 5.52 -7.67 48.02
CA LEU A 607 6.30 -7.75 49.26
C LEU A 607 6.35 -6.41 50.00
N LEU A 608 6.38 -5.27 49.30
CA LEU A 608 6.19 -3.93 49.86
C LEU A 608 4.79 -3.74 50.44
N THR A 609 3.73 -4.24 49.80
CA THR A 609 2.38 -4.20 50.39
C THR A 609 2.24 -5.12 51.62
N GLU A 610 2.89 -6.28 51.63
CA GLU A 610 2.95 -7.14 52.83
C GLU A 610 3.83 -6.54 53.94
N GLN A 611 4.85 -5.74 53.61
CA GLN A 611 5.59 -4.94 54.60
C GLN A 611 4.74 -3.78 55.15
N GLY A 612 3.93 -3.10 54.31
CA GLY A 612 2.93 -2.14 54.77
C GLY A 612 1.86 -2.79 55.67
N ASN A 613 1.48 -4.04 55.38
CA ASN A 613 0.62 -4.82 56.27
C ASN A 613 1.33 -5.17 57.60
N HIS A 614 2.65 -5.33 57.62
CA HIS A 614 3.41 -5.51 58.87
C HIS A 614 3.40 -4.25 59.74
N ASP A 615 3.54 -3.05 59.15
CA ASP A 615 3.39 -1.78 59.89
C ASP A 615 1.97 -1.66 60.48
N LEU A 616 0.93 -2.03 59.70
CA LEU A 616 -0.46 -2.06 60.18
C LEU A 616 -0.68 -3.09 61.29
N ILE A 617 -0.02 -4.25 61.22
CA ILE A 617 -0.05 -5.28 62.27
C ILE A 617 0.64 -4.78 63.54
N ASP A 618 1.72 -4.01 63.44
CA ASP A 618 2.43 -3.45 64.59
C ASP A 618 1.68 -2.25 65.20
N GLU A 619 0.98 -1.45 64.39
CA GLU A 619 0.01 -0.45 64.87
C GLU A 619 -1.15 -1.12 65.63
N LEU A 620 -1.75 -2.18 65.07
CA LEU A 620 -2.80 -2.97 65.73
C LEU A 620 -2.31 -3.68 67.01
N LYS A 621 -1.05 -4.12 67.08
CA LYS A 621 -0.44 -4.61 68.33
C LYS A 621 -0.28 -3.48 69.35
N GLY A 622 0.07 -2.28 68.90
CA GLY A 622 0.15 -1.07 69.73
C GLY A 622 -1.20 -0.70 70.34
N GLU A 623 -2.26 -0.64 69.52
CA GLU A 623 -3.63 -0.44 70.00
C GLU A 623 -4.08 -1.55 70.94
N LEU A 624 -3.78 -2.82 70.63
CA LEU A 624 -4.11 -3.97 71.47
C LEU A 624 -3.40 -3.88 72.83
N ALA A 625 -2.13 -3.49 72.87
CA ALA A 625 -1.38 -3.27 74.10
C ALA A 625 -2.00 -2.12 74.93
N GLN A 626 -2.30 -0.99 74.29
CA GLN A 626 -2.97 0.15 74.94
C GLN A 626 -4.34 -0.24 75.52
N LYS A 627 -5.12 -1.06 74.80
CA LYS A 627 -6.40 -1.59 75.28
C LYS A 627 -6.23 -2.59 76.42
N ASN A 628 -5.14 -3.36 76.43
CA ASN A 628 -4.83 -4.28 77.52
C ASN A 628 -4.41 -3.52 78.79
N ASP A 629 -3.65 -2.43 78.65
CA ASP A 629 -3.32 -1.51 79.76
C ASP A 629 -4.58 -0.79 80.29
N GLU A 630 -5.49 -0.37 79.41
CA GLU A 630 -6.79 0.18 79.79
C GLU A 630 -7.64 -0.85 80.54
N LEU A 631 -7.64 -2.12 80.11
CA LEU A 631 -8.30 -3.23 80.81
C LEU A 631 -7.65 -3.53 82.17
N LEU A 632 -6.31 -3.48 82.29
CA LEU A 632 -5.60 -3.63 83.55
C LEU A 632 -5.92 -2.49 84.52
N PHE A 633 -5.98 -1.24 84.02
CA PHE A 633 -6.38 -0.07 84.80
C PHE A 633 -7.84 -0.18 85.27
N LEU A 634 -8.76 -0.57 84.39
CA LEU A 634 -10.17 -0.80 84.73
C LEU A 634 -10.33 -1.97 85.71
N SER A 635 -9.56 -3.05 85.55
CA SER A 635 -9.52 -4.19 86.48
C SER A 635 -9.02 -3.76 87.87
N GLY A 636 -7.93 -2.98 87.93
CA GLY A 636 -7.45 -2.37 89.17
C GLY A 636 -8.50 -1.47 89.84
N LYS A 637 -9.20 -0.66 89.05
CA LYS A 637 -10.30 0.20 89.53
C LYS A 637 -11.51 -0.61 90.02
N ILE A 638 -11.83 -1.74 89.37
CA ILE A 638 -12.87 -2.67 89.83
C ILE A 638 -12.45 -3.35 91.15
N ASN A 639 -11.17 -3.73 91.30
CA ASN A 639 -10.66 -4.30 92.53
C ASN A 639 -10.72 -3.30 93.70
N ILE A 640 -10.30 -2.05 93.48
CA ILE A 640 -10.44 -0.96 94.47
C ILE A 640 -11.91 -0.75 94.83
N LEU A 641 -12.80 -0.63 93.84
CA LEU A 641 -14.24 -0.48 94.10
C LEU A 641 -14.86 -1.71 94.79
N SER A 642 -14.31 -2.90 94.59
CA SER A 642 -14.74 -4.12 95.30
C SER A 642 -14.24 -4.14 96.75
N GLU A 643 -13.03 -3.63 97.01
CA GLU A 643 -12.47 -3.46 98.34
C GLU A 643 -13.23 -2.37 99.11
N ASP A 644 -13.46 -1.21 98.49
CA ASP A 644 -14.34 -0.13 98.99
C ASP A 644 -15.75 -0.65 99.28
N LEU A 645 -16.31 -1.50 98.40
CA LEU A 645 -17.63 -2.11 98.60
C LEU A 645 -17.61 -3.10 99.77
N ASP A 646 -16.53 -3.87 99.95
CA ASP A 646 -16.41 -4.82 101.05
C ASP A 646 -16.09 -4.12 102.38
N ASP A 647 -15.38 -2.99 102.38
CA ASP A 647 -15.24 -2.11 103.54
C ASP A 647 -16.55 -1.36 103.84
N ALA A 648 -17.28 -0.90 102.83
CA ALA A 648 -18.64 -0.40 103.00
C ALA A 648 -19.58 -1.48 103.56
N LYS A 649 -19.44 -2.76 103.17
CA LYS A 649 -20.16 -3.88 103.78
C LYS A 649 -19.67 -4.20 105.20
N ARG A 650 -18.37 -4.09 105.51
CA ARG A 650 -17.84 -4.26 106.88
C ARG A 650 -18.37 -3.14 107.78
N ASN A 651 -18.34 -1.89 107.32
CA ASN A 651 -18.91 -0.73 107.99
C ASN A 651 -20.44 -0.84 108.11
N ALA A 652 -21.15 -1.30 107.09
CA ALA A 652 -22.59 -1.58 107.15
C ALA A 652 -22.93 -2.76 108.07
N ARG A 653 -22.03 -3.75 108.25
CA ARG A 653 -22.17 -4.81 109.27
C ARG A 653 -21.85 -4.29 110.67
N GLY A 654 -20.92 -3.35 110.82
CA GLY A 654 -20.68 -2.63 112.07
C GLY A 654 -21.87 -1.75 112.48
N SER A 655 -22.38 -0.96 111.54
CA SER A 655 -23.58 -0.14 111.69
C SER A 655 -24.85 -0.98 111.84
N SER A 656 -24.95 -2.14 111.17
CA SER A 656 -26.03 -3.09 111.45
C SER A 656 -25.91 -3.66 112.86
N ARG A 657 -24.70 -3.95 113.37
CA ARG A 657 -24.52 -4.38 114.77
C ARG A 657 -24.83 -3.28 115.81
N SER A 658 -24.76 -1.99 115.45
CA SER A 658 -25.27 -0.91 116.31
C SER A 658 -26.79 -0.74 116.19
N LEU A 659 -27.33 -0.72 114.97
CA LEU A 659 -28.76 -0.61 114.70
C LEU A 659 -29.56 -1.86 115.12
N GLU A 660 -28.94 -3.03 115.18
CA GLU A 660 -29.57 -4.27 115.68
C GLU A 660 -29.57 -4.30 117.21
N ARG A 661 -28.56 -3.71 117.88
CA ARG A 661 -28.64 -3.41 119.33
C ARG A 661 -29.71 -2.37 119.66
N GLU A 662 -29.92 -1.34 118.83
CA GLU A 662 -31.06 -0.43 118.98
C GLU A 662 -32.40 -1.10 118.67
N ARG A 663 -32.46 -1.98 117.66
CA ARG A 663 -33.69 -2.71 117.29
C ARG A 663 -34.06 -3.82 118.27
N GLU A 664 -33.12 -4.43 118.98
CA GLU A 664 -33.42 -5.37 120.08
C GLU A 664 -34.01 -4.65 121.31
N ILE A 665 -33.63 -3.40 121.55
CA ILE A 665 -34.29 -2.55 122.56
C ILE A 665 -35.70 -2.15 122.09
N SER A 666 -35.88 -1.83 120.81
CA SER A 666 -37.17 -1.38 120.27
C SER A 666 -38.19 -2.51 120.03
N LYS A 667 -37.76 -3.75 119.75
CA LYS A 667 -38.63 -4.91 119.45
C LYS A 667 -39.33 -5.53 120.68
N ARG A 668 -39.24 -4.92 121.87
CA ARG A 668 -40.15 -5.20 122.99
C ARG A 668 -41.47 -4.43 122.91
N SER A 669 -41.66 -3.58 121.89
CA SER A 669 -42.91 -2.85 121.63
C SER A 669 -43.54 -3.24 120.28
N SER A 670 -44.87 -3.16 120.20
CA SER A 670 -45.73 -3.48 119.04
C SER A 670 -45.71 -4.94 118.55
N ARG A 671 -46.61 -5.74 119.14
CA ARG A 671 -47.38 -6.76 118.40
C ARG A 671 -48.42 -6.06 117.50
N ASP A 672 -48.97 -6.85 116.57
CA ASP A 672 -50.27 -6.73 115.88
C ASP A 672 -50.33 -6.19 114.43
N ALA A 673 -51.38 -6.66 113.73
CA ALA A 673 -51.87 -6.30 112.39
C ALA A 673 -51.30 -6.99 111.11
N ARG A 674 -51.83 -8.20 110.84
CA ARG A 674 -52.67 -8.53 109.65
C ARG A 674 -52.21 -8.21 108.19
N SER A 675 -51.79 -9.27 107.49
CA SER A 675 -52.46 -9.95 106.33
C SER A 675 -52.72 -9.28 104.95
N VAL A 676 -52.54 -10.09 103.87
CA VAL A 676 -53.35 -10.25 102.62
C VAL A 676 -52.63 -10.08 101.25
N SER A 677 -52.68 -11.16 100.43
CA SER A 677 -52.71 -11.22 98.93
C SER A 677 -51.44 -10.88 98.09
N ALA A 678 -51.23 -11.38 96.86
CA ALA A 678 -51.48 -12.69 96.17
C ALA A 678 -50.97 -12.62 94.69
N ARG A 679 -50.69 -13.79 94.07
CA ARG A 679 -50.53 -14.05 92.59
C ARG A 679 -49.37 -13.33 91.85
N GLY A 680 -48.71 -13.92 90.83
CA GLY A 680 -48.68 -15.31 90.35
C GLY A 680 -48.48 -15.46 88.82
N ARG A 681 -48.01 -16.65 88.38
CA ARG A 681 -48.10 -17.24 87.01
C ARG A 681 -47.26 -16.60 85.86
N SER A 682 -46.88 -17.30 84.77
CA SER A 682 -46.73 -18.76 84.54
C SER A 682 -46.13 -19.11 83.15
N HIS A 683 -45.45 -20.26 83.07
CA HIS A 683 -45.55 -21.30 82.03
C HIS A 683 -45.12 -21.09 80.54
N ASN A 684 -44.08 -21.86 80.18
CA ASN A 684 -44.13 -23.03 79.27
C ASN A 684 -43.99 -22.93 77.73
N ALA A 685 -43.11 -23.84 77.26
CA ALA A 685 -43.39 -24.92 76.28
C ALA A 685 -43.09 -24.74 74.78
N ARG A 686 -42.02 -25.44 74.37
CA ARG A 686 -42.08 -26.69 73.57
C ARG A 686 -42.82 -26.66 72.21
N SER A 687 -41.99 -26.79 71.16
CA SER A 687 -41.76 -28.07 70.43
C SER A 687 -42.51 -28.40 69.13
N VAL A 688 -41.68 -28.89 68.19
CA VAL A 688 -41.82 -30.16 67.44
C VAL A 688 -42.52 -30.18 66.07
N SER A 689 -41.90 -30.99 65.20
CA SER A 689 -42.43 -31.66 63.99
C SER A 689 -42.63 -30.87 62.68
N ALA A 690 -41.52 -30.74 61.95
CA ALA A 690 -41.20 -31.56 60.77
C ALA A 690 -42.16 -31.72 59.55
N ARG A 691 -41.48 -31.83 58.40
CA ARG A 691 -41.81 -32.60 57.16
C ARG A 691 -42.94 -32.11 56.24
N GLY A 692 -42.73 -32.34 54.94
CA GLY A 692 -43.72 -32.14 53.86
C GLY A 692 -43.32 -30.98 52.95
N ARG A 693 -42.27 -31.10 52.13
CA ARG A 693 -42.32 -31.61 50.75
C ARG A 693 -43.42 -30.95 49.86
N SER A 694 -42.91 -30.12 48.95
CA SER A 694 -43.03 -30.25 47.50
C SER A 694 -44.24 -29.69 46.74
N HIS A 695 -43.87 -29.11 45.59
CA HIS A 695 -44.64 -28.92 44.35
C HIS A 695 -45.58 -27.69 44.20
N ASP A 696 -45.06 -26.77 43.38
CA ASP A 696 -45.63 -26.34 42.10
C ASP A 696 -46.54 -25.10 41.99
N ALA A 697 -46.48 -24.57 40.75
CA ALA A 697 -47.45 -23.73 40.08
C ALA A 697 -47.69 -22.31 40.63
N SER A 698 -46.88 -21.39 40.11
CA SER A 698 -47.36 -20.20 39.37
C SER A 698 -48.80 -19.71 39.62
N SER A 699 -48.95 -18.49 40.13
CA SER A 699 -49.91 -17.56 39.51
C SER A 699 -49.64 -16.08 39.84
N VAL A 700 -49.54 -15.33 38.74
CA VAL A 700 -49.70 -13.89 38.60
C VAL A 700 -50.95 -13.38 39.34
N SER A 701 -50.86 -12.31 40.14
CA SER A 701 -51.58 -11.03 39.87
C SER A 701 -51.69 -10.02 41.04
N ILE A 702 -51.28 -8.78 40.76
CA ILE A 702 -52.07 -7.53 40.89
C ILE A 702 -52.97 -7.34 42.15
N ARG A 703 -52.63 -6.37 43.03
CA ARG A 703 -53.46 -5.14 43.31
C ARG A 703 -52.99 -4.24 44.48
N ARG A 704 -52.88 -2.92 44.19
CA ARG A 704 -53.37 -1.74 44.98
C ARG A 704 -52.82 -1.53 46.42
N LYS A 705 -52.87 -0.34 47.06
CA LYS A 705 -53.10 1.09 46.73
C LYS A 705 -52.44 1.87 47.90
N SER A 706 -51.52 2.81 47.70
CA SER A 706 -51.74 4.27 47.52
C SER A 706 -52.07 5.10 48.78
N ARG A 707 -51.53 6.35 48.80
CA ARG A 707 -51.86 7.53 49.66
C ARG A 707 -51.15 7.64 51.02
N SER A 708 -50.82 8.83 51.56
CA SER A 708 -50.72 10.20 50.97
C SER A 708 -50.05 11.21 51.93
N ALA A 709 -48.96 11.82 51.47
CA ALA A 709 -48.55 13.24 51.51
C ALA A 709 -49.08 14.27 52.56
N ARG A 710 -48.14 15.05 53.12
CA ARG A 710 -48.06 16.54 53.30
C ARG A 710 -46.69 16.87 53.94
N SER A 711 -45.73 17.58 53.33
CA SER A 711 -45.65 18.99 52.89
C SER A 711 -45.41 20.03 54.00
N VAL A 712 -44.20 20.59 54.08
CA VAL A 712 -43.92 22.02 54.38
C VAL A 712 -42.63 22.42 53.62
N SER A 713 -42.64 23.60 53.02
CA SER A 713 -41.50 24.26 52.35
C SER A 713 -41.20 25.60 53.02
N VAL A 714 -39.96 26.10 52.86
CA VAL A 714 -39.51 27.52 52.73
C VAL A 714 -38.01 27.60 53.06
N GLY A 715 -37.22 28.38 52.30
CA GLY A 715 -35.84 28.71 52.68
C GLY A 715 -34.76 28.65 51.58
N ARG A 716 -34.93 29.38 50.46
CA ARG A 716 -33.83 29.68 49.51
C ARG A 716 -33.80 31.17 49.20
N GLY A 717 -32.81 31.89 49.73
CA GLY A 717 -32.66 33.33 49.50
C GLY A 717 -31.25 33.92 49.74
N SER A 718 -30.36 33.23 50.46
CA SER A 718 -29.11 33.84 50.97
C SER A 718 -27.80 33.24 50.41
N ARG A 719 -27.83 32.59 49.24
CA ARG A 719 -26.67 31.86 48.66
C ARG A 719 -26.06 32.47 47.37
N SER A 720 -26.64 33.50 46.78
CA SER A 720 -26.04 34.22 45.64
C SER A 720 -24.87 35.10 46.08
N ASN A 721 -25.11 36.02 47.02
CA ASN A 721 -24.19 37.12 47.34
C ASN A 721 -22.86 36.65 47.95
N ALA A 722 -22.76 35.40 48.44
CA ALA A 722 -21.52 34.80 48.94
C ALA A 722 -20.69 34.10 47.84
N ARG A 723 -21.24 33.91 46.64
CA ARG A 723 -20.50 33.46 45.46
C ARG A 723 -19.88 34.65 44.74
N ASP A 724 -20.63 35.73 44.58
CA ASP A 724 -20.18 36.91 43.84
C ASP A 724 -18.97 37.57 44.52
N THR A 725 -18.98 37.68 45.86
CA THR A 725 -17.81 38.18 46.63
C THR A 725 -16.59 37.24 46.55
N ARG A 726 -16.81 35.92 46.44
CA ARG A 726 -15.72 34.95 46.27
C ARG A 726 -15.13 34.99 44.85
N ILE A 727 -15.94 35.31 43.84
CA ILE A 727 -15.48 35.51 42.46
C ILE A 727 -14.60 36.76 42.38
N SER A 728 -15.06 37.91 42.89
CA SER A 728 -14.25 39.13 42.88
C SER A 728 -12.94 39.03 43.67
N ALA A 729 -12.90 38.24 44.75
CA ALA A 729 -11.66 37.98 45.49
C ALA A 729 -10.64 37.15 44.67
N LEU A 730 -11.10 36.20 43.86
CA LEU A 730 -10.25 35.40 42.97
C LEU A 730 -9.76 36.21 41.75
N GLU A 731 -10.62 37.07 41.19
CA GLU A 731 -10.23 38.01 40.14
C GLU A 731 -9.12 38.96 40.62
N GLN A 732 -9.19 39.44 41.87
CA GLN A 732 -8.18 40.32 42.45
C GLN A 732 -6.82 39.61 42.65
N GLN A 733 -6.81 38.35 43.10
CA GLN A 733 -5.59 37.53 43.18
C GLN A 733 -4.97 37.24 41.80
N LEU A 734 -5.79 37.04 40.76
CA LEU A 734 -5.30 36.84 39.39
C LEU A 734 -4.64 38.09 38.79
N VAL A 735 -5.12 39.29 39.13
CA VAL A 735 -4.48 40.56 38.75
C VAL A 735 -3.13 40.73 39.46
N GLU A 736 -3.07 40.44 40.76
CA GLU A 736 -1.85 40.59 41.56
C GLU A 736 -0.74 39.63 41.11
N THR A 737 -1.08 38.35 40.91
CA THR A 737 -0.14 37.32 40.40
C THR A 737 0.39 37.62 38.99
N ARG A 738 -0.44 38.17 38.08
CA ARG A 738 0.04 38.64 36.77
C ARG A 738 1.06 39.78 36.90
N SER A 739 0.83 40.73 37.81
CA SER A 739 1.77 41.83 38.06
C SER A 739 3.12 41.37 38.64
N GLU A 740 3.14 40.26 39.37
CA GLU A 740 4.35 39.62 39.90
C GLU A 740 5.19 38.98 38.78
N ILE A 741 4.52 38.34 37.81
CA ILE A 741 5.15 37.69 36.66
C ILE A 741 5.82 38.73 35.73
N ASP A 742 5.17 39.85 35.44
CA ASP A 742 5.75 40.93 34.62
C ASP A 742 7.00 41.57 35.27
N ARG A 743 7.04 41.62 36.61
CA ARG A 743 8.23 42.04 37.38
C ARG A 743 9.38 41.05 37.32
N MET A 744 9.12 39.76 37.08
CA MET A 744 10.17 38.75 36.88
C MET A 744 10.73 38.80 35.47
N TYR A 745 9.89 38.88 34.43
CA TYR A 745 10.35 38.90 33.04
C TYR A 745 11.20 40.14 32.70
N SER A 746 10.90 41.28 33.32
CA SER A 746 11.69 42.52 33.18
C SER A 746 13.10 42.43 33.80
N ARG A 747 13.44 41.38 34.55
CA ARG A 747 14.78 41.17 35.16
C ARG A 747 15.73 40.26 34.37
N ILE A 748 15.26 39.55 33.35
CA ILE A 748 16.02 38.45 32.72
C ILE A 748 16.71 38.85 31.39
N SER A 749 16.39 40.00 30.80
CA SER A 749 16.85 40.37 29.45
C SER A 749 18.12 41.23 29.38
N ARG A 750 19.31 40.60 29.52
CA ARG A 750 20.67 40.99 29.02
C ARG A 750 21.74 40.07 29.62
N PRO A 751 22.95 39.93 29.03
CA PRO A 751 23.46 40.45 27.75
C PRO A 751 23.20 39.41 26.61
N SER A 752 23.93 39.24 25.48
CA SER A 752 25.17 39.83 24.94
C SER A 752 25.21 39.72 23.40
N ARG A 753 26.34 40.09 22.77
CA ARG A 753 26.67 39.80 21.35
C ARG A 753 28.17 39.51 21.19
N ARG A 754 28.53 38.47 20.44
CA ARG A 754 29.83 38.34 19.73
C ARG A 754 29.61 37.75 18.33
N SER A 755 30.49 38.12 17.42
CA SER A 755 30.35 37.99 15.96
C SER A 755 31.51 37.21 15.33
N MET A 756 31.48 37.08 13.99
CA MET A 756 32.54 36.64 13.04
C MET A 756 32.50 35.15 12.63
N PRO A 757 33.05 34.78 11.44
CA PRO A 757 32.91 35.48 10.14
C PRO A 757 32.67 34.54 8.93
N VAL A 758 32.49 35.15 7.75
CA VAL A 758 32.31 34.52 6.43
C VAL A 758 33.61 33.89 5.89
N SER A 759 33.51 32.81 5.10
CA SER A 759 34.59 32.35 4.21
C SER A 759 34.05 31.86 2.86
N ASN A 760 34.51 32.48 1.77
CA ASN A 760 34.27 32.06 0.39
C ASN A 760 35.47 31.23 -0.12
N ARG A 761 35.23 30.20 -0.94
CA ARG A 761 36.13 29.89 -2.06
C ARG A 761 35.48 29.00 -3.11
N ALA A 762 35.65 29.40 -4.37
CA ALA A 762 35.30 28.61 -5.55
C ALA A 762 36.58 28.16 -6.26
N THR A 763 36.51 27.05 -6.99
CA THR A 763 37.55 26.65 -7.97
C THR A 763 36.89 26.05 -9.21
N THR A 764 37.00 26.80 -10.31
CA THR A 764 36.76 26.36 -11.69
C THR A 764 37.83 25.38 -12.16
N ILE A 765 37.44 24.36 -12.92
CA ILE A 765 38.36 23.62 -13.80
C ILE A 765 37.75 23.53 -15.21
N ASN A 766 38.50 24.00 -16.20
CA ASN A 766 38.18 23.89 -17.62
C ASN A 766 38.90 22.66 -18.20
N SER A 767 38.29 22.00 -19.19
CA SER A 767 39.04 21.23 -20.19
C SER A 767 38.39 21.34 -21.57
N GLN A 768 39.14 21.90 -22.52
CA GLN A 768 38.83 21.86 -23.96
C GLN A 768 39.37 20.56 -24.55
N VAL A 769 38.58 19.83 -25.32
CA VAL A 769 39.08 18.83 -26.30
C VAL A 769 38.32 19.00 -27.63
N ARG A 770 39.00 18.72 -28.74
CA ARG A 770 38.66 19.16 -30.11
C ARG A 770 37.69 18.21 -30.83
N THR A 771 37.03 18.76 -31.84
CA THR A 771 36.33 18.05 -32.94
C THR A 771 37.32 17.43 -33.94
N PRO A 772 36.84 16.53 -34.80
CA PRO A 772 36.95 16.79 -36.24
C PRO A 772 35.65 16.56 -37.05
N GLU A 773 35.66 17.09 -38.27
CA GLU A 773 34.59 17.13 -39.30
C GLU A 773 34.46 15.78 -40.03
N GLU A 774 33.24 15.30 -40.34
CA GLU A 774 32.46 15.51 -41.58
C GLU A 774 33.11 14.99 -42.88
N ILE A 775 32.73 13.77 -43.31
CA ILE A 775 32.89 13.28 -44.69
C ILE A 775 31.58 12.60 -45.15
N ILE A 776 31.30 12.71 -46.44
CA ILE A 776 29.99 12.57 -47.09
C ILE A 776 29.91 11.29 -47.95
N LEU A 777 28.71 10.65 -47.96
CA LEU A 777 28.18 9.66 -48.94
C LEU A 777 29.01 8.41 -49.31
N SER A 778 28.39 7.23 -49.12
CA SER A 778 28.18 6.29 -50.23
C SER A 778 27.13 5.21 -49.92
N SER A 779 26.15 5.06 -50.83
CA SER A 779 25.25 3.90 -50.89
C SER A 779 26.00 2.67 -51.39
N ASN A 780 25.78 1.49 -50.79
CA ASN A 780 25.70 0.25 -51.57
C ASN A 780 24.85 -0.82 -50.87
N ARG A 781 24.02 -1.49 -51.67
CA ARG A 781 23.02 -2.48 -51.28
C ARG A 781 23.45 -3.82 -51.87
N VAL A 782 23.84 -4.78 -51.05
CA VAL A 782 24.17 -6.15 -51.49
C VAL A 782 23.40 -7.13 -50.60
N HIS A 783 22.71 -8.08 -51.24
CA HIS A 783 22.01 -9.16 -50.55
C HIS A 783 23.00 -10.23 -50.07
N SER A 784 22.80 -10.74 -48.85
CA SER A 784 23.39 -12.00 -48.37
C SER A 784 22.35 -12.71 -47.49
N PRO A 785 22.17 -14.03 -47.61
CA PRO A 785 21.16 -14.77 -46.86
C PRO A 785 21.67 -15.27 -45.49
N GLU A 786 20.72 -15.34 -44.56
CA GLU A 786 20.53 -16.33 -43.48
C GLU A 786 21.73 -16.80 -42.63
N GLY A 787 21.73 -16.32 -41.39
CA GLY A 787 22.50 -16.84 -40.25
C GLY A 787 21.85 -16.41 -38.94
N THR A 788 20.65 -16.91 -38.63
CA THR A 788 19.79 -16.40 -37.54
C THR A 788 20.25 -16.86 -36.14
N SER A 789 21.18 -16.13 -35.54
CA SER A 789 21.29 -16.07 -34.08
C SER A 789 20.16 -15.19 -33.53
N LYS A 790 19.33 -15.76 -32.64
CA LYS A 790 18.19 -15.07 -32.02
C LYS A 790 18.67 -14.05 -30.97
N ILE A 791 19.17 -12.91 -31.41
CA ILE A 791 19.13 -11.70 -30.58
C ILE A 791 17.65 -11.39 -30.37
N ALA A 792 17.18 -11.42 -29.12
CA ALA A 792 15.86 -10.93 -28.78
C ALA A 792 15.83 -9.43 -29.10
N ILE A 793 15.26 -9.07 -30.26
CA ILE A 793 15.04 -7.68 -30.64
C ILE A 793 14.06 -7.14 -29.61
N LEU A 794 14.59 -6.35 -28.66
CA LEU A 794 13.77 -5.56 -27.74
C LEU A 794 12.85 -4.70 -28.60
N GLU A 795 11.56 -5.02 -28.56
CA GLU A 795 10.49 -4.39 -29.32
C GLU A 795 10.28 -2.95 -28.82
N GLY A 796 11.20 -2.08 -29.23
CA GLY A 796 11.15 -0.66 -28.92
C GLY A 796 10.08 0.03 -29.74
N ALA A 797 9.48 1.05 -29.13
CA ALA A 797 8.27 1.67 -29.62
C ALA A 797 8.57 3.08 -30.15
N HIS A 798 7.95 3.45 -31.27
CA HIS A 798 8.26 4.70 -31.97
C HIS A 798 7.43 5.87 -31.43
N LEU A 799 8.10 7.00 -31.22
CA LEU A 799 7.52 8.29 -30.86
C LEU A 799 7.91 9.34 -31.90
N ALA A 800 6.93 9.97 -32.54
CA ALA A 800 7.12 11.19 -33.31
C ALA A 800 6.89 12.42 -32.43
N ILE A 801 7.87 13.33 -32.39
CA ILE A 801 7.81 14.61 -31.69
C ILE A 801 7.95 15.73 -32.70
N THR A 802 6.94 16.57 -32.85
CA THR A 802 7.02 17.79 -33.64
C THR A 802 7.17 18.99 -32.73
N ILE A 803 8.24 19.77 -32.90
CA ILE A 803 8.41 21.08 -32.27
C ILE A 803 7.74 22.11 -33.17
N VAL A 804 6.63 22.69 -32.71
CA VAL A 804 5.83 23.64 -33.51
C VAL A 804 6.41 25.03 -33.36
N GLU A 805 6.30 25.63 -32.18
CA GLU A 805 6.80 26.98 -31.90
C GLU A 805 7.40 27.13 -30.50
N LEU A 806 8.25 28.15 -30.35
CA LEU A 806 8.76 28.64 -29.08
C LEU A 806 8.44 30.14 -28.96
N SER A 807 7.78 30.54 -27.87
CA SER A 807 7.33 31.92 -27.66
C SER A 807 7.79 32.50 -26.31
N ASN A 808 7.83 33.83 -26.23
CA ASN A 808 8.13 34.60 -25.01
C ASN A 808 9.47 34.26 -24.35
N LEU A 809 10.56 34.22 -25.13
CA LEU A 809 11.89 33.86 -24.62
C LEU A 809 12.47 34.93 -23.67
N MET A 810 12.76 34.51 -22.44
CA MET A 810 13.27 35.31 -21.33
C MET A 810 14.55 34.69 -20.77
N CYS A 811 15.44 35.53 -20.24
CA CYS A 811 16.61 35.12 -19.48
C CYS A 811 16.62 35.90 -18.16
N LYS A 812 16.70 35.19 -17.02
CA LYS A 812 16.69 35.78 -15.67
C LYS A 812 15.51 36.72 -15.43
N GLY A 813 14.31 36.31 -15.85
CA GLY A 813 13.08 37.10 -15.72
C GLY A 813 12.97 38.31 -16.67
N CYS A 814 13.93 38.54 -17.57
CA CYS A 814 13.90 39.63 -18.55
C CYS A 814 13.71 39.08 -19.97
N LEU A 815 12.84 39.69 -20.78
CA LEU A 815 12.70 39.35 -22.21
C LEU A 815 14.04 39.58 -22.95
N ILE A 816 14.45 38.62 -23.78
CA ILE A 816 15.68 38.73 -24.56
C ILE A 816 15.43 39.68 -25.74
N THR A 817 16.02 40.86 -25.71
CA THR A 817 15.93 41.86 -26.79
C THR A 817 17.14 41.85 -27.73
N GLU A 818 18.23 41.17 -27.36
CA GLU A 818 19.44 41.10 -28.18
C GLU A 818 19.24 40.17 -29.40
N PRO A 819 19.63 40.60 -30.62
CA PRO A 819 19.53 39.75 -31.79
C PRO A 819 20.49 38.55 -31.68
N GLY A 820 19.96 37.35 -31.91
CA GLY A 820 20.69 36.10 -31.83
C GLY A 820 19.93 34.95 -32.49
N SER A 821 20.36 33.73 -32.23
CA SER A 821 19.71 32.51 -32.72
C SER A 821 19.37 31.55 -31.59
N VAL A 822 18.31 30.77 -31.79
CA VAL A 822 17.79 29.78 -30.85
C VAL A 822 17.92 28.40 -31.46
N VAL A 823 18.25 27.43 -30.61
CA VAL A 823 18.36 26.01 -30.94
C VAL A 823 17.81 25.19 -29.78
N ILE A 824 17.01 24.16 -30.09
CA ILE A 824 16.46 23.25 -29.10
C ILE A 824 17.17 21.90 -29.28
N LYS A 825 17.67 21.32 -28.19
CA LYS A 825 18.18 19.93 -28.18
C LYS A 825 17.13 19.04 -27.52
N LEU A 826 16.74 17.97 -28.20
CA LEU A 826 15.83 16.96 -27.68
C LEU A 826 16.66 15.76 -27.21
N LYS A 827 16.30 15.16 -26.07
CA LYS A 827 17.01 14.02 -25.48
C LYS A 827 16.03 13.02 -24.87
N SER A 828 16.14 11.74 -25.24
CA SER A 828 15.60 10.60 -24.50
C SER A 828 16.72 9.90 -23.71
N ILE A 829 16.44 8.75 -23.10
CA ILE A 829 17.48 7.90 -22.50
C ILE A 829 18.54 7.48 -23.54
N LYS A 830 18.12 7.08 -24.75
CA LYS A 830 19.02 6.54 -25.80
C LYS A 830 19.46 7.54 -26.86
N GLU A 831 18.60 8.48 -27.24
CA GLU A 831 18.76 9.27 -28.47
C GLU A 831 18.77 10.77 -28.21
N LYS A 832 19.39 11.52 -29.13
CA LYS A 832 19.56 12.97 -29.04
C LYS A 832 19.38 13.60 -30.40
N TYR A 833 18.49 14.57 -30.48
CA TYR A 833 18.24 15.37 -31.68
C TYR A 833 18.46 16.86 -31.40
N LYS A 834 18.53 17.65 -32.46
CA LYS A 834 18.77 19.09 -32.40
C LYS A 834 18.01 19.76 -33.54
N THR A 835 17.25 20.81 -33.23
CA THR A 835 16.54 21.59 -34.25
C THR A 835 17.48 22.38 -35.13
N SER A 836 16.97 22.84 -36.27
CA SER A 836 17.63 23.88 -37.06
C SER A 836 17.83 25.16 -36.23
N VAL A 837 18.77 25.99 -36.68
CA VAL A 837 19.12 27.25 -36.03
C VAL A 837 18.16 28.33 -36.53
N ARG A 838 17.26 28.81 -35.66
CA ARG A 838 16.29 29.87 -35.99
C ARG A 838 16.72 31.21 -35.41
N GLU A 839 16.45 32.32 -36.10
CA GLU A 839 16.68 33.65 -35.54
C GLU A 839 15.68 33.99 -34.43
N LEU A 840 16.13 34.75 -33.42
CA LEU A 840 15.29 35.20 -32.32
C LEU A 840 14.14 36.09 -32.81
N LYS A 841 12.92 35.70 -32.45
CA LYS A 841 11.66 36.44 -32.64
C LYS A 841 10.78 36.25 -31.41
N THR A 842 9.72 37.04 -31.26
CA THR A 842 8.73 36.90 -30.17
C THR A 842 8.08 35.51 -30.15
N THR A 843 7.81 34.98 -31.35
CA THR A 843 7.38 33.61 -31.62
C THR A 843 8.28 33.04 -32.72
N ILE A 844 8.84 31.86 -32.47
CA ILE A 844 9.84 31.21 -33.32
C ILE A 844 9.25 29.87 -33.78
N PRO A 845 8.71 29.79 -35.01
CA PRO A 845 8.25 28.53 -35.57
C PRO A 845 9.46 27.66 -35.98
N PHE A 846 9.38 26.38 -35.64
CA PHE A 846 10.33 25.35 -36.05
C PHE A 846 9.68 24.42 -37.08
N ASP A 847 8.50 23.88 -36.79
CA ASP A 847 7.77 22.90 -37.61
C ASP A 847 8.63 21.67 -37.98
N GLU A 848 9.40 21.18 -36.99
CA GLU A 848 10.39 20.10 -37.17
C GLU A 848 9.98 18.84 -36.39
N THR A 849 9.83 17.71 -37.10
CA THR A 849 9.48 16.41 -36.54
C THR A 849 10.70 15.50 -36.39
N PHE A 850 10.85 14.90 -35.20
CA PHE A 850 11.88 13.94 -34.84
C PHE A 850 11.22 12.60 -34.48
N GLN A 851 11.86 11.49 -34.85
CA GLN A 851 11.40 10.14 -34.49
C GLN A 851 12.35 9.57 -33.43
N PHE A 852 11.80 9.08 -32.33
CA PHE A 852 12.53 8.45 -31.23
C PHE A 852 12.17 6.97 -31.13
N PHE A 853 13.15 6.12 -30.85
CA PHE A 853 13.00 4.71 -30.55
C PHE A 853 13.12 4.45 -29.04
N LEU A 854 11.97 4.27 -28.38
CA LEU A 854 11.91 4.13 -26.92
C LEU A 854 11.96 2.66 -26.52
N ALA A 855 12.96 2.27 -25.74
CA ALA A 855 13.09 0.88 -25.27
C ALA A 855 12.13 0.54 -24.11
N LYS A 856 11.65 1.55 -23.37
CA LYS A 856 10.68 1.43 -22.28
C LYS A 856 9.78 2.67 -22.29
N PRO A 857 8.78 2.78 -23.18
CA PRO A 857 8.02 4.00 -23.37
C PRO A 857 7.43 4.55 -22.07
N ASP A 858 6.89 3.70 -21.20
CA ASP A 858 6.26 4.13 -19.94
C ASP A 858 7.24 4.74 -18.90
N GLN A 859 8.54 4.49 -19.06
CA GLN A 859 9.61 4.96 -18.15
C GLN A 859 10.49 6.05 -18.77
N ASP A 860 10.47 6.23 -20.10
CA ASP A 860 11.30 7.22 -20.78
C ASP A 860 10.68 8.64 -20.66
N VAL A 861 11.54 9.64 -20.59
CA VAL A 861 11.16 11.05 -20.42
C VAL A 861 11.93 11.88 -21.44
N ILE A 862 11.20 12.54 -22.32
CA ILE A 862 11.82 13.42 -23.31
C ILE A 862 12.11 14.76 -22.66
N THR A 863 13.40 15.10 -22.59
CA THR A 863 13.88 16.40 -22.11
C THR A 863 14.20 17.29 -23.31
N LEU A 864 13.65 18.51 -23.33
CA LEU A 864 14.01 19.54 -24.30
C LEU A 864 14.84 20.62 -23.61
N HIS A 865 16.03 20.89 -24.14
CA HIS A 865 16.96 21.90 -23.66
C HIS A 865 17.01 23.08 -24.63
N VAL A 866 16.61 24.27 -24.20
CA VAL A 866 16.59 25.48 -25.05
C VAL A 866 17.88 26.27 -24.89
N PHE A 867 18.55 26.53 -26.02
CA PHE A 867 19.79 27.30 -26.09
C PHE A 867 19.63 28.55 -26.95
N TYR A 868 20.18 29.66 -26.49
CA TYR A 868 20.25 30.94 -27.19
C TYR A 868 21.71 31.36 -27.42
N LYS A 869 22.03 31.88 -28.60
CA LYS A 869 23.35 32.37 -28.98
C LYS A 869 23.24 33.79 -29.53
N THR A 870 23.80 34.77 -28.82
CA THR A 870 23.80 36.18 -29.27
C THR A 870 24.60 36.33 -30.58
N LYS A 871 24.15 37.16 -31.52
CA LYS A 871 24.83 37.37 -32.81
C LYS A 871 26.26 37.93 -32.67
N ARG A 872 26.57 38.60 -31.55
CA ARG A 872 27.87 39.20 -31.24
C ARG A 872 28.81 38.32 -30.40
N ASN A 873 28.31 37.22 -29.82
CA ASN A 873 29.06 36.41 -28.88
C ASN A 873 29.14 34.95 -29.37
N SER A 874 30.29 34.31 -29.21
CA SER A 874 30.41 32.86 -29.47
C SER A 874 29.73 32.02 -28.38
N TYR A 875 29.54 32.60 -27.18
CA TYR A 875 28.92 31.94 -26.03
C TYR A 875 27.46 31.54 -26.30
N VAL A 876 27.11 30.35 -25.85
CA VAL A 876 25.77 29.77 -25.96
C VAL A 876 25.16 29.73 -24.56
N TYR A 877 24.11 30.50 -24.35
CA TYR A 877 23.35 30.55 -23.11
C TYR A 877 22.33 29.41 -23.09
N HIS A 878 22.33 28.62 -22.03
CA HIS A 878 21.22 27.73 -21.69
C HIS A 878 20.10 28.58 -21.09
N ILE A 879 18.91 28.52 -21.69
CA ILE A 879 17.75 29.33 -21.27
C ILE A 879 16.89 28.56 -20.28
N GLY A 880 16.65 27.27 -20.54
CA GLY A 880 15.86 26.44 -19.65
C GLY A 880 15.50 25.09 -20.28
N ASP A 881 14.86 24.28 -19.45
CA ASP A 881 14.48 22.89 -19.76
C ASP A 881 12.98 22.65 -19.60
N VAL A 882 12.49 21.62 -20.26
CA VAL A 882 11.13 21.07 -20.07
C VAL A 882 11.12 19.57 -20.35
N CYS A 883 10.33 18.82 -19.58
CA CYS A 883 10.24 17.37 -19.64
C CYS A 883 8.82 16.91 -19.99
N PHE A 884 8.70 15.94 -20.91
CA PHE A 884 7.44 15.33 -21.33
C PHE A 884 7.40 13.84 -20.99
N SER A 885 6.27 13.39 -20.45
CA SER A 885 6.00 11.98 -20.17
C SER A 885 5.19 11.33 -21.29
N MET A 886 5.49 10.06 -21.52
CA MET A 886 4.88 9.24 -22.56
C MET A 886 3.62 8.51 -22.07
N ALA A 887 3.44 8.36 -20.76
CA ALA A 887 2.36 7.57 -20.15
C ALA A 887 0.93 8.17 -20.31
N THR A 888 0.83 9.42 -20.80
CA THR A 888 -0.45 10.09 -21.12
C THR A 888 -0.74 10.13 -22.62
N LEU A 889 0.04 9.43 -23.45
CA LEU A 889 -0.20 9.33 -24.89
C LEU A 889 -1.30 8.32 -25.23
N TYR A 890 -2.00 8.62 -26.33
CA TYR A 890 -3.04 7.80 -26.93
C TYR A 890 -2.54 7.28 -28.29
N ARG A 891 -2.72 5.98 -28.54
CA ARG A 891 -2.19 5.32 -29.73
C ARG A 891 -2.88 5.87 -31.00
N GLY A 892 -2.09 6.35 -31.94
CA GLY A 892 -2.55 6.95 -33.20
C GLY A 892 -3.07 8.38 -33.09
N VAL A 893 -3.04 9.01 -31.91
CA VAL A 893 -3.64 10.35 -31.69
C VAL A 893 -2.55 11.37 -31.32
N PRO A 894 -2.42 12.49 -32.08
CA PRO A 894 -1.43 13.52 -31.80
C PRO A 894 -1.81 14.37 -30.57
N ARG A 895 -1.05 14.25 -29.48
CA ARG A 895 -1.20 15.05 -28.25
C ARG A 895 -0.46 16.38 -28.40
N ARG A 896 -1.21 17.47 -28.62
CA ARG A 896 -0.70 18.85 -28.66
C ARG A 896 -0.57 19.42 -27.24
N ARG A 897 0.58 19.98 -26.88
CA ARG A 897 0.85 20.56 -25.55
C ARG A 897 1.64 21.85 -25.66
N ILE A 898 1.20 22.88 -24.94
CA ILE A 898 1.99 24.10 -24.68
C ILE A 898 2.55 23.98 -23.27
N ALA A 899 3.87 23.91 -23.11
CA ALA A 899 4.52 23.70 -21.83
C ALA A 899 5.48 24.86 -21.47
N PRO A 900 5.66 25.18 -20.17
CA PRO A 900 6.65 26.17 -19.75
C PRO A 900 8.07 25.60 -19.88
N VAL A 901 8.95 26.35 -20.54
CA VAL A 901 10.40 26.12 -20.47
C VAL A 901 10.91 26.85 -19.24
N VAL A 902 11.71 26.18 -18.41
CA VAL A 902 12.05 26.66 -17.06
C VAL A 902 13.55 26.85 -16.90
N GLN A 903 13.96 28.05 -16.49
CA GLN A 903 15.34 28.32 -16.10
C GLN A 903 15.59 27.80 -14.68
N TYR A 904 16.80 27.30 -14.41
CA TYR A 904 17.19 26.71 -13.11
C TYR A 904 16.28 25.55 -12.63
N PRO A 905 15.97 24.55 -13.49
CA PRO A 905 15.09 23.43 -13.15
C PRO A 905 15.61 22.67 -11.92
N GLY A 906 14.69 22.14 -11.10
CA GLY A 906 15.03 21.43 -9.87
C GLY A 906 15.49 22.31 -8.70
N THR A 907 15.47 23.64 -8.84
CA THR A 907 15.84 24.57 -7.76
C THR A 907 14.66 25.45 -7.33
N ALA A 908 14.65 25.93 -6.09
CA ALA A 908 13.64 26.88 -5.62
C ALA A 908 13.65 28.25 -6.36
N ASN A 909 14.70 28.52 -7.14
CA ASN A 909 14.80 29.70 -8.02
C ASN A 909 14.31 29.41 -9.45
N ALA A 910 13.69 28.25 -9.68
CA ALA A 910 13.14 27.89 -10.97
C ALA A 910 12.07 28.90 -11.41
N CYS A 911 12.15 29.36 -12.65
CA CYS A 911 11.22 30.35 -13.18
C CYS A 911 10.94 30.12 -14.67
N ARG A 912 9.74 30.50 -15.11
CA ARG A 912 9.34 30.42 -16.52
C ARG A 912 10.23 31.30 -17.38
N ALA A 913 10.86 30.68 -18.38
CA ALA A 913 11.78 31.30 -19.32
C ALA A 913 11.24 31.34 -20.76
N ALA A 914 10.30 30.45 -21.12
CA ALA A 914 9.56 30.52 -22.38
C ALA A 914 8.27 29.69 -22.29
N SER A 915 7.50 29.67 -23.37
CA SER A 915 6.51 28.62 -23.63
C SER A 915 6.85 27.92 -24.95
N ILE A 916 6.81 26.59 -24.96
CA ILE A 916 7.05 25.77 -26.15
C ILE A 916 5.81 24.97 -26.49
N GLU A 917 5.45 24.94 -27.77
CA GLU A 917 4.40 24.10 -28.29
C GLU A 917 4.98 22.86 -28.98
N VAL A 918 4.52 21.70 -28.55
CA VAL A 918 4.91 20.40 -29.10
C VAL A 918 3.69 19.57 -29.47
N VAL A 919 3.86 18.69 -30.46
CA VAL A 919 2.91 17.63 -30.80
C VAL A 919 3.62 16.30 -30.65
N LEU A 920 3.10 15.45 -29.78
CA LEU A 920 3.62 14.11 -29.48
C LEU A 920 2.65 13.07 -30.06
N GLN A 921 3.16 12.15 -30.89
CA GLN A 921 2.34 11.09 -31.48
C GLN A 921 3.10 9.75 -31.44
N THR A 922 2.40 8.68 -31.08
CA THR A 922 2.91 7.31 -31.20
C THR A 922 1.87 6.44 -31.89
N ASN A 923 2.33 5.44 -32.65
CA ASN A 923 1.47 4.43 -33.28
C ASN A 923 1.64 3.04 -32.64
N ASP A 924 2.48 2.92 -31.62
CA ASP A 924 2.96 1.63 -31.10
C ASP A 924 2.61 1.42 -29.63
N PHE A 925 2.59 2.50 -28.83
CA PHE A 925 2.36 2.44 -27.38
C PHE A 925 1.29 3.45 -26.93
N GLY A 926 1.02 3.47 -25.62
CA GLY A 926 0.04 4.36 -25.00
C GLY A 926 -1.36 3.74 -24.92
N ARG A 927 -2.34 4.56 -24.54
CA ARG A 927 -3.74 4.12 -24.36
C ARG A 927 -4.36 3.76 -25.71
N MET A 928 -4.95 2.56 -25.81
CA MET A 928 -5.53 2.03 -27.06
C MET A 928 -6.87 2.68 -27.45
N TYR A 929 -7.60 3.29 -26.50
CA TYR A 929 -8.88 3.91 -26.79
C TYR A 929 -8.69 5.31 -27.39
N HIS A 930 -9.56 5.72 -28.32
CA HIS A 930 -9.55 7.08 -28.84
C HIS A 930 -10.17 8.00 -27.78
N PRO A 931 -9.46 9.03 -27.27
CA PRO A 931 -10.01 9.94 -26.28
C PRO A 931 -11.09 10.81 -26.92
N SER A 932 -12.07 11.19 -26.13
CA SER A 932 -13.07 12.19 -26.51
C SER A 932 -12.47 13.60 -26.54
N ASP A 933 -13.03 14.49 -27.37
CA ASP A 933 -12.65 15.91 -27.39
C ASP A 933 -12.78 16.56 -26.00
N THR A 934 -13.75 16.10 -25.20
CA THR A 934 -13.94 16.49 -23.80
C THR A 934 -12.80 16.05 -22.88
N GLU A 935 -12.34 14.79 -22.97
CA GLU A 935 -11.18 14.32 -22.19
C GLU A 935 -9.90 15.09 -22.57
N LEU A 936 -9.69 15.38 -23.86
CA LEU A 936 -8.55 16.16 -24.32
C LEU A 936 -8.59 17.61 -23.80
N ALA A 937 -9.78 18.23 -23.77
CA ALA A 937 -9.97 19.56 -23.21
C ALA A 937 -9.77 19.59 -21.68
N GLU A 938 -10.27 18.58 -20.96
CA GLU A 938 -10.06 18.41 -19.52
C GLU A 938 -8.59 18.18 -19.18
N GLU A 939 -7.86 17.36 -19.96
CA GLU A 939 -6.42 17.14 -19.80
C GLU A 939 -5.63 18.43 -20.04
N ALA A 940 -6.01 19.25 -21.02
CA ALA A 940 -5.41 20.56 -21.27
C ALA A 940 -5.66 21.54 -20.11
N LEU A 941 -6.88 21.58 -19.56
CA LEU A 941 -7.22 22.41 -18.40
C LEU A 941 -6.44 21.96 -17.14
N ARG A 942 -6.41 20.65 -16.85
CA ARG A 942 -5.64 20.07 -15.74
C ARG A 942 -4.15 20.40 -15.82
N PHE A 943 -3.56 20.30 -17.02
CA PHE A 943 -2.17 20.66 -17.23
C PHE A 943 -1.90 22.14 -16.93
N ASN A 944 -2.77 23.04 -17.41
CA ASN A 944 -2.62 24.48 -17.20
C ASN A 944 -2.77 24.88 -15.73
N ASP A 945 -3.72 24.30 -15.01
CA ASP A 945 -3.88 24.51 -13.57
C ASP A 945 -2.67 23.98 -12.79
N LEU A 946 -2.20 22.77 -13.09
CA LEU A 946 -1.02 22.19 -12.45
C LEU A 946 0.25 23.03 -12.69
N ALA A 947 0.43 23.54 -13.91
CA ALA A 947 1.53 24.45 -14.25
C ALA A 947 1.44 25.76 -13.45
N GLN A 948 0.26 26.39 -13.38
CA GLN A 948 0.06 27.62 -12.61
C GLN A 948 0.23 27.40 -11.09
N ARG A 949 -0.17 26.23 -10.58
CA ARG A 949 0.01 25.84 -9.18
C ARG A 949 1.50 25.65 -8.87
N PHE A 950 2.23 24.88 -9.69
CA PHE A 950 3.68 24.66 -9.50
C PHE A 950 4.46 25.96 -9.57
N GLU A 951 4.15 26.87 -10.50
CA GLU A 951 4.79 28.19 -10.62
C GLU A 951 4.62 29.06 -9.37
N ARG A 952 3.56 28.83 -8.57
CA ARG A 952 3.30 29.55 -7.32
C ARG A 952 3.83 28.84 -6.07
N THR A 953 3.77 27.51 -6.01
CA THR A 953 3.98 26.76 -4.76
C THR A 953 5.19 25.82 -4.75
N VAL A 954 5.60 25.29 -5.90
CA VAL A 954 6.69 24.29 -6.01
C VAL A 954 7.47 24.52 -7.32
N PRO A 955 8.12 25.69 -7.49
CA PRO A 955 8.73 26.09 -8.76
C PRO A 955 9.79 25.11 -9.26
N GLU A 956 10.51 24.43 -8.37
CA GLU A 956 11.52 23.42 -8.70
C GLU A 956 10.98 22.30 -9.61
N LYS A 957 9.69 21.97 -9.50
CA LYS A 957 8.99 20.95 -10.29
C LYS A 957 8.37 21.48 -11.60
N LEU A 958 8.37 22.80 -11.83
CA LEU A 958 7.69 23.43 -12.98
C LEU A 958 8.20 22.91 -14.34
N HIS A 959 9.47 22.51 -14.42
CA HIS A 959 10.06 21.96 -15.64
C HIS A 959 9.51 20.58 -16.04
N ALA A 960 8.89 19.86 -15.10
CA ALA A 960 8.42 18.48 -15.26
C ALA A 960 6.91 18.32 -15.03
N VAL A 961 6.11 19.39 -15.23
CA VAL A 961 4.65 19.38 -15.03
C VAL A 961 3.96 18.24 -15.78
N ASP A 962 4.35 17.94 -17.03
CA ASP A 962 3.74 16.84 -17.81
C ASP A 962 4.05 15.46 -17.21
N VAL A 963 5.23 15.31 -16.60
CA VAL A 963 5.65 14.08 -15.89
C VAL A 963 4.87 13.92 -14.60
N TYR A 964 4.73 14.98 -13.81
CA TYR A 964 3.92 14.96 -12.59
C TYR A 964 2.43 14.78 -12.88
N MET A 965 1.91 15.37 -13.96
CA MET A 965 0.53 15.15 -14.40
C MET A 965 0.29 13.66 -14.70
N ALA A 966 1.23 13.01 -15.41
CA ALA A 966 1.15 11.60 -15.73
C ALA A 966 1.19 10.71 -14.48
N SER A 967 2.09 10.98 -13.52
CA SER A 967 2.18 10.22 -12.27
C SER A 967 0.98 10.41 -11.35
N THR A 968 0.33 11.58 -11.41
CA THR A 968 -0.86 11.87 -10.58
C THR A 968 -2.09 11.06 -11.03
N THR A 969 -2.09 10.48 -12.24
CA THR A 969 -3.17 9.56 -12.71
C THR A 969 -3.14 8.15 -12.11
N LEU A 970 -2.26 7.90 -11.12
CA LEU A 970 -2.28 6.73 -10.25
C LEU A 970 -2.92 7.02 -8.87
N LEU A 971 -3.42 8.25 -8.68
CA LEU A 971 -4.45 8.62 -7.72
C LEU A 971 -5.79 8.71 -8.48
#